data_AF-A0A1W9PV96-F1
#
_entry.id   AF-A0A1W9PV96-F1
#
_cell.length_a   1.000
_cell.length_b   1.000
_cell.length_c   1.000
_cell.angle_alpha   90.00
_cell.angle_beta   90.00
_cell.angle_gamma   90.00
#
_symmetry.space_group_name_H-M   'P 1'
#
loop_
_entity.id
_entity.type
_entity.pdbx_description
1 polymer ?
#
loop_
_entity_poly.entity_id
_entity_poly.type
_entity_poly.pdbx_seq_one_letter_code
_entity_poly.pdbx_strand_id
1 'polypeptide(L)'
;MISYQPIAVVGIGGVFPGASNTGDFWDNIVNRVDAVSEIPGHRWVVPVEDVYSRSFAVDKTFSKRAGTVEIEFDPEGFEIEPELLAGLDPLYHCALTAAREALSKCVTSSISREKTGVVLASIALPTVGSSVLSNRIIGAGIHKKLFGEYPPGLDLSAKDIDLISAMVTSMPALLLASAFRFGGCAYTLDAACSSSLYAVKLACDELQAGRADMMLAGGVSRPEILYTQVGFTQLRALSRSGVCSPFDAKADGLVVGEGAGLMVLKRLDDAVRDNDRIYGVIRGIGLSNDMGGNLLSPESEGQVRAMHFAYELAGWSPRDVGFIECHGTGTPVGDAVELSSMRELWGDARWAEGECPIGSVKSMIGHLLTGAGAAGMIKLLLGLANRTIPPGVNFSSPPEKSPLIGSPFRVQLKPEKWFPKQPGVPLRAAVSSFGFGGINAHVLIEEWDGELHGRAPAAGVSKSGVVSWPGPPDIAVVGMETVFGNQAGLRRFQEAVLKGESFFDSPSQERWRGFGELLNDWLGHELKAGVFINEVSALIGEFNIPPREIPDILPQHLLMLTTAARALKDAGLPLRKKRPRMGVVIGMDFDVQANDYHVRWSLAKEAGKWEKVKETGLSASGFSKWVEELKNGCCPPLTSSRVVGALGGIMASRIAKQFQLGGPGFVVSCHESSGLHALEIGARSLRLNETDAFLVGAVDLPAEIRRIITDNFICRFSRSADVRPFDASADGPLPGDGAAAVVLKRLEDAVADGDRVYAVIKGIGSSTGSIPFGKSPSSRIDSMKYAYRLSLERAFAEADIEPSSISYFEAHGSADPVEDSAESDAICDFFTNSQSSSSIKQCALGTLKSNTGNVGAVAGLASFVKTSLCMYQEIVPPLVGFSSPGSGRFASSFFYMPNTPHYWFRNREEGPRRACVGSMARGGGVVHVVLEEHDHVSNAPTARIEMLQRERRLPLGLLADRAGLFVVEGENNSELIAGLDALGSYLRKIDEKNANIDMLARRWYLERGLDMNRAYAVSMVAGSVVELGKFVAEAKGLIVDDKPSSISGMRGIKYSTHLYPVGSQKGEIAFVYPGSGTG
;
A
#
# COMPACT_ATOMS: atom_id res chain seq x y z
N MET A 1 5.22 -5.72 -29.80
CA MET A 1 4.40 -6.52 -28.88
C MET A 1 5.32 -7.51 -28.17
N ILE A 2 5.31 -7.49 -26.83
CA ILE A 2 6.01 -8.47 -26.00
C ILE A 2 5.40 -9.84 -26.33
N SER A 3 6.23 -10.88 -26.50
CA SER A 3 5.74 -12.25 -26.67
C SER A 3 5.14 -12.71 -25.33
N TYR A 4 3.83 -12.55 -25.17
CA TYR A 4 3.09 -12.93 -23.97
C TYR A 4 3.08 -14.47 -23.85
N GLN A 5 3.78 -15.01 -22.85
CA GLN A 5 3.71 -16.44 -22.55
C GLN A 5 2.37 -16.75 -21.85
N PRO A 6 1.54 -17.67 -22.37
CA PRO A 6 0.27 -18.00 -21.75
C PRO A 6 0.44 -18.58 -20.33
N ILE A 7 -0.55 -18.34 -19.46
CA ILE A 7 -0.56 -18.84 -18.08
C ILE A 7 -1.61 -19.94 -17.95
N ALA A 8 -1.22 -21.08 -17.41
CA ALA A 8 -2.10 -22.22 -17.16
C ALA A 8 -2.69 -22.17 -15.75
N VAL A 9 -3.97 -22.52 -15.64
CA VAL A 9 -4.60 -22.84 -14.35
C VAL A 9 -4.45 -24.34 -14.12
N VAL A 10 -3.61 -24.72 -13.14
CA VAL A 10 -3.22 -26.12 -12.89
C VAL A 10 -3.90 -26.75 -11.68
N GLY A 11 -4.53 -25.93 -10.84
CA GLY A 11 -5.27 -26.39 -9.66
C GLY A 11 -6.42 -25.44 -9.34
N ILE A 12 -7.54 -25.99 -8.88
CA ILE A 12 -8.72 -25.22 -8.44
C ILE A 12 -9.26 -25.79 -7.13
N GLY A 13 -9.61 -24.88 -6.21
CA GLY A 13 -10.20 -25.23 -4.93
C GLY A 13 -11.19 -24.16 -4.49
N GLY A 14 -12.18 -24.54 -3.69
CA GLY A 14 -13.20 -23.59 -3.25
C GLY A 14 -14.18 -24.13 -2.24
N VAL A 15 -14.70 -23.21 -1.44
CA VAL A 15 -15.78 -23.45 -0.49
C VAL A 15 -16.89 -22.45 -0.82
N PHE A 16 -18.05 -22.97 -1.22
CA PHE A 16 -19.18 -22.17 -1.71
C PHE A 16 -20.46 -22.54 -0.97
N PRO A 17 -21.48 -21.67 -0.96
CA PRO A 17 -22.79 -22.00 -0.38
C PRO A 17 -23.31 -23.33 -0.96
N GLY A 18 -23.62 -24.29 -0.07
CA GLY A 18 -24.06 -25.63 -0.45
C GLY A 18 -22.99 -26.57 -1.03
N ALA A 19 -21.71 -26.18 -1.06
CA ALA A 19 -20.62 -26.99 -1.60
C ALA A 19 -19.30 -26.81 -0.82
N SER A 20 -18.79 -27.91 -0.25
CA SER A 20 -17.56 -27.91 0.56
C SER A 20 -16.27 -27.98 -0.27
N ASN A 21 -16.41 -28.33 -1.55
CA ASN A 21 -15.33 -28.52 -2.51
C ASN A 21 -15.83 -28.24 -3.94
N THR A 22 -14.91 -28.16 -4.90
CA THR A 22 -15.25 -27.86 -6.31
C THR A 22 -16.03 -28.97 -7.03
N GLY A 23 -15.98 -30.21 -6.53
CA GLY A 23 -16.78 -31.32 -7.06
C GLY A 23 -18.27 -31.14 -6.74
N ASP A 24 -18.60 -30.98 -5.46
CA ASP A 24 -19.95 -30.66 -5.00
C ASP A 24 -20.49 -29.40 -5.70
N PHE A 25 -19.61 -28.41 -5.89
CA PHE A 25 -19.97 -27.17 -6.56
C PHE A 25 -20.37 -27.39 -8.02
N TRP A 26 -19.62 -28.22 -8.75
CA TRP A 26 -19.96 -28.58 -10.12
C TRP A 26 -21.29 -29.32 -10.20
N ASP A 27 -21.52 -30.29 -9.31
CA ASP A 27 -22.78 -31.03 -9.24
C ASP A 27 -23.96 -30.09 -8.96
N ASN A 28 -23.80 -29.13 -8.04
CA ASN A 28 -24.79 -28.10 -7.78
C ASN A 28 -25.07 -27.22 -9.01
N ILE A 29 -24.04 -26.81 -9.75
CA ILE A 29 -24.18 -26.00 -10.97
C ILE A 29 -24.99 -26.76 -12.04
N VAL A 30 -24.60 -28.00 -12.36
CA VAL A 30 -25.26 -28.79 -13.42
C VAL A 30 -26.70 -29.13 -13.04
N ASN A 31 -26.96 -29.40 -11.76
CA ASN A 31 -28.29 -29.68 -11.23
C ASN A 31 -29.13 -28.43 -10.92
N ARG A 32 -28.60 -27.23 -11.21
CA ARG A 32 -29.31 -25.95 -11.05
C ARG A 32 -29.78 -25.69 -9.62
N VAL A 33 -28.93 -26.00 -8.64
CA VAL A 33 -29.20 -25.79 -7.22
C VAL A 33 -29.09 -24.30 -6.87
N ASP A 34 -30.14 -23.74 -6.26
CA ASP A 34 -30.10 -22.43 -5.60
C ASP A 34 -29.72 -22.65 -4.12
N ALA A 35 -28.51 -22.27 -3.76
CA ALA A 35 -27.94 -22.43 -2.43
C ALA A 35 -28.18 -21.23 -1.51
N VAL A 36 -28.89 -20.20 -1.98
CA VAL A 36 -29.34 -19.10 -1.13
C VAL A 36 -30.41 -19.62 -0.17
N SER A 37 -30.24 -19.38 1.12
CA SER A 37 -31.17 -19.82 2.16
C SER A 37 -31.36 -18.74 3.23
N GLU A 38 -32.23 -19.00 4.21
CA GLU A 38 -32.40 -18.11 5.35
C GLU A 38 -31.15 -18.18 6.25
N ILE A 39 -30.65 -17.02 6.67
CA ILE A 39 -29.46 -16.90 7.50
C ILE A 39 -29.72 -17.59 8.85
N PRO A 40 -28.87 -18.55 9.27
CA PRO A 40 -29.06 -19.26 10.53
C PRO A 40 -29.16 -18.33 11.73
N GLY A 41 -30.06 -18.64 12.67
CA GLY A 41 -30.37 -17.78 13.83
C GLY A 41 -29.13 -17.39 14.66
N HIS A 42 -28.17 -18.31 14.82
CA HIS A 42 -26.94 -18.10 15.59
C HIS A 42 -25.95 -17.13 14.92
N ARG A 43 -26.13 -16.82 13.63
CA ARG A 43 -25.28 -15.88 12.88
C ARG A 43 -25.68 -14.42 13.12
N TRP A 44 -26.88 -14.17 13.62
CA TRP A 44 -27.33 -12.82 13.92
C TRP A 44 -26.79 -12.37 15.28
N VAL A 45 -26.13 -11.20 15.29
CA VAL A 45 -25.57 -10.58 16.51
C VAL A 45 -26.67 -10.28 17.55
N VAL A 46 -27.87 -9.93 17.07
CA VAL A 46 -29.08 -9.60 17.82
C VAL A 46 -30.27 -10.38 17.26
N PRO A 47 -31.40 -10.51 17.99
CA PRO A 47 -32.61 -11.12 17.44
C PRO A 47 -32.98 -10.51 16.08
N VAL A 48 -33.25 -11.36 15.08
CA VAL A 48 -33.48 -10.90 13.70
C VAL A 48 -34.63 -9.89 13.58
N GLU A 49 -35.66 -9.99 14.43
CA GLU A 49 -36.79 -9.06 14.44
C GLU A 49 -36.40 -7.64 14.88
N ASP A 50 -35.27 -7.49 15.59
CA ASP A 50 -34.73 -6.19 16.00
C ASP A 50 -33.98 -5.49 14.86
N VAL A 51 -33.65 -6.18 13.77
CA VAL A 51 -32.88 -5.64 12.64
C VAL A 51 -33.56 -5.80 11.30
N TYR A 52 -34.53 -6.70 11.17
CA TYR A 52 -35.30 -6.88 9.95
C TYR A 52 -36.41 -5.82 9.81
N SER A 53 -36.57 -5.26 8.61
CA SER A 53 -37.67 -4.36 8.28
C SER A 53 -37.99 -4.42 6.79
N ARG A 54 -39.30 -4.53 6.45
CA ARG A 54 -39.76 -4.38 5.05
C ARG A 54 -39.64 -2.95 4.52
N SER A 55 -39.65 -1.98 5.42
CA SER A 55 -39.51 -0.55 5.10
C SER A 55 -38.06 -0.12 5.27
N PHE A 56 -37.60 0.82 4.44
CA PHE A 56 -36.25 1.37 4.58
C PHE A 56 -36.12 2.14 5.89
N ALA A 57 -35.13 1.75 6.71
CA ALA A 57 -34.77 2.40 7.96
C ALA A 57 -33.27 2.20 8.21
N VAL A 58 -32.66 3.09 8.98
CA VAL A 58 -31.26 2.98 9.40
C VAL A 58 -31.08 1.80 10.35
N ASP A 59 -29.90 1.18 10.37
CA ASP A 59 -29.60 -0.02 11.18
C ASP A 59 -30.54 -1.23 10.92
N LYS A 60 -31.28 -1.23 9.80
CA LYS A 60 -32.18 -2.34 9.41
C LYS A 60 -31.76 -3.00 8.10
N THR A 61 -32.14 -4.27 7.93
CA THR A 61 -31.99 -5.06 6.70
C THR A 61 -33.34 -5.38 6.06
N PHE A 62 -33.38 -5.43 4.72
CA PHE A 62 -34.54 -5.85 3.92
C PHE A 62 -34.75 -7.36 3.85
N SER A 63 -33.70 -8.15 4.03
CA SER A 63 -33.71 -9.59 3.77
C SER A 63 -33.14 -10.37 4.94
N LYS A 64 -33.64 -11.59 5.08
CA LYS A 64 -33.12 -12.61 5.99
C LYS A 64 -32.34 -13.69 5.25
N ARG A 65 -32.11 -13.53 3.94
CA ARG A 65 -31.53 -14.56 3.07
C ARG A 65 -30.13 -14.19 2.58
N ALA A 66 -29.25 -15.19 2.51
CA ALA A 66 -27.89 -15.09 1.98
C ALA A 66 -27.39 -16.46 1.48
N GLY A 67 -26.34 -16.46 0.66
CA GLY A 67 -25.54 -17.66 0.39
C GLY A 67 -24.51 -17.84 1.50
N THR A 68 -24.83 -18.66 2.50
CA THR A 68 -23.96 -18.89 3.66
C THR A 68 -23.16 -20.20 3.53
N VAL A 69 -21.96 -20.24 4.08
CA VAL A 69 -21.07 -21.42 4.13
C VAL A 69 -20.86 -21.83 5.58
N GLU A 70 -21.26 -23.02 6.00
CA GLU A 70 -20.77 -23.55 7.28
C GLU A 70 -19.61 -24.51 6.99
N ILE A 71 -18.49 -24.34 7.69
CA ILE A 71 -17.26 -25.09 7.41
C ILE A 71 -16.84 -25.90 8.63
N GLU A 72 -16.69 -27.21 8.43
CA GLU A 72 -15.96 -28.08 9.35
C GLU A 72 -14.49 -28.03 8.96
N PHE A 73 -13.71 -27.25 9.70
CA PHE A 73 -12.31 -27.02 9.40
C PHE A 73 -11.43 -28.11 10.00
N ASP A 74 -10.60 -28.72 9.16
CA ASP A 74 -9.58 -29.69 9.57
C ASP A 74 -8.21 -28.98 9.64
N PRO A 75 -7.64 -28.77 10.85
CA PRO A 75 -6.38 -28.06 11.06
C PRO A 75 -5.13 -28.92 10.77
N GLU A 76 -5.28 -30.20 10.43
CA GLU A 76 -4.15 -31.09 10.21
C GLU A 76 -3.38 -30.79 8.90
N GLY A 77 -2.07 -31.01 8.93
CA GLY A 77 -1.20 -30.92 7.74
C GLY A 77 -0.72 -29.52 7.37
N PHE A 78 -0.99 -28.51 8.20
CA PHE A 78 -0.45 -27.15 8.03
C PHE A 78 0.80 -26.91 8.88
N GLU A 79 1.55 -25.87 8.51
CA GLU A 79 2.83 -25.48 9.13
C GLU A 79 2.67 -24.53 10.33
N ILE A 80 1.45 -24.50 10.88
CA ILE A 80 1.00 -23.67 12.00
C ILE A 80 0.31 -24.61 12.99
N GLU A 81 0.51 -24.37 14.28
CA GLU A 81 -0.04 -25.19 15.37
C GLU A 81 -1.56 -25.41 15.23
N PRO A 82 -2.06 -26.66 15.28
CA PRO A 82 -3.48 -26.97 15.07
C PRO A 82 -4.43 -26.24 16.01
N GLU A 83 -4.06 -26.05 17.28
CA GLU A 83 -4.87 -25.36 18.28
C GLU A 83 -5.07 -23.88 17.92
N LEU A 84 -4.03 -23.23 17.38
CA LEU A 84 -4.13 -21.85 16.92
C LEU A 84 -5.07 -21.77 15.71
N LEU A 85 -4.90 -22.66 14.73
CA LEU A 85 -5.71 -22.69 13.52
C LEU A 85 -7.20 -22.92 13.82
N ALA A 86 -7.51 -23.83 14.73
CA ALA A 86 -8.90 -24.13 15.12
C ALA A 86 -9.63 -22.92 15.71
N GLY A 87 -8.91 -22.00 16.36
CA GLY A 87 -9.47 -20.79 16.98
C GLY A 87 -9.56 -19.56 16.07
N LEU A 88 -9.07 -19.64 14.83
CA LEU A 88 -9.09 -18.51 13.90
C LEU A 88 -10.49 -18.17 13.39
N ASP A 89 -10.64 -16.95 12.87
CA ASP A 89 -11.86 -16.51 12.18
C ASP A 89 -12.24 -17.47 11.02
N PRO A 90 -13.54 -17.78 10.84
CA PRO A 90 -14.01 -18.61 9.72
C PRO A 90 -13.56 -18.15 8.33
N LEU A 91 -13.22 -16.86 8.15
CA LEU A 91 -12.56 -16.34 6.96
C LEU A 91 -11.30 -17.14 6.61
N TYR A 92 -10.44 -17.38 7.60
CA TYR A 92 -9.18 -18.10 7.42
C TYR A 92 -9.42 -19.57 7.13
N HIS A 93 -10.41 -20.19 7.77
CA HIS A 93 -10.79 -21.58 7.51
C HIS A 93 -11.26 -21.78 6.07
N CYS A 94 -12.05 -20.85 5.53
CA CYS A 94 -12.47 -20.87 4.12
C CYS A 94 -11.27 -20.78 3.18
N ALA A 95 -10.35 -19.84 3.43
CA ALA A 95 -9.16 -19.65 2.62
C ALA A 95 -8.22 -20.86 2.64
N LEU A 96 -7.92 -21.40 3.83
CA LEU A 96 -7.04 -22.55 4.03
C LEU A 96 -7.61 -23.82 3.37
N THR A 97 -8.91 -24.07 3.52
CA THR A 97 -9.57 -25.23 2.91
C THR A 97 -9.54 -25.15 1.38
N ALA A 98 -9.89 -24.00 0.81
CA ALA A 98 -9.85 -23.80 -0.63
C ALA A 98 -8.41 -23.86 -1.19
N ALA A 99 -7.43 -23.31 -0.47
CA ALA A 99 -6.02 -23.41 -0.85
C ALA A 99 -5.51 -24.86 -0.85
N ARG A 100 -5.84 -25.63 0.20
CA ARG A 100 -5.48 -27.05 0.33
C ARG A 100 -6.07 -27.87 -0.81
N GLU A 101 -7.32 -27.64 -1.17
CA GLU A 101 -7.97 -28.30 -2.31
C GLU A 101 -7.33 -27.92 -3.66
N ALA A 102 -6.96 -26.64 -3.85
CA ALA A 102 -6.32 -26.19 -5.08
C ALA A 102 -4.91 -26.80 -5.25
N LEU A 103 -4.12 -26.80 -4.17
CA LEU A 103 -2.75 -27.33 -4.15
C LEU A 103 -2.71 -28.85 -4.29
N SER A 104 -3.68 -29.59 -3.75
CA SER A 104 -3.73 -31.05 -3.85
C SER A 104 -3.98 -31.56 -5.28
N LYS A 105 -4.40 -30.68 -6.20
CA LYS A 105 -4.71 -31.01 -7.60
C LYS A 105 -3.61 -30.60 -8.59
N CYS A 106 -2.50 -30.03 -8.12
CA CYS A 106 -1.39 -29.61 -8.97
C CYS A 106 -0.09 -30.34 -8.59
N VAL A 107 0.87 -30.36 -9.51
CA VAL A 107 2.21 -30.93 -9.28
C VAL A 107 3.10 -29.88 -8.65
N THR A 108 3.57 -30.15 -7.43
CA THR A 108 4.42 -29.22 -6.65
C THR A 108 5.85 -29.72 -6.46
N SER A 109 6.17 -30.94 -6.85
CA SER A 109 7.47 -31.60 -6.59
C SER A 109 8.67 -30.92 -7.27
N SER A 110 8.45 -30.26 -8.41
CA SER A 110 9.46 -29.53 -9.19
C SER A 110 9.61 -28.06 -8.79
N ILE A 111 8.77 -27.54 -7.88
CA ILE A 111 8.58 -26.12 -7.68
C ILE A 111 9.34 -25.65 -6.44
N SER A 112 10.15 -24.60 -6.59
CA SER A 112 10.80 -23.95 -5.46
C SER A 112 9.78 -23.21 -4.61
N ARG A 113 9.71 -23.56 -3.32
CA ARG A 113 8.89 -22.84 -2.33
C ARG A 113 9.29 -21.36 -2.24
N GLU A 114 10.57 -21.04 -2.43
CA GLU A 114 11.06 -19.66 -2.44
C GLU A 114 10.42 -18.87 -3.57
N LYS A 115 10.17 -19.49 -4.73
CA LYS A 115 9.53 -18.88 -5.91
C LYS A 115 8.03 -19.18 -6.00
N THR A 116 7.39 -19.49 -4.89
CA THR A 116 5.93 -19.63 -4.82
C THR A 116 5.34 -18.44 -4.09
N GLY A 117 4.42 -17.70 -4.72
CA GLY A 117 3.78 -16.53 -4.12
C GLY A 117 2.26 -16.67 -3.93
N VAL A 118 1.66 -15.72 -3.22
CA VAL A 118 0.23 -15.64 -2.92
C VAL A 118 -0.29 -14.23 -3.21
N VAL A 119 -1.32 -14.10 -4.03
CA VAL A 119 -2.09 -12.85 -4.15
C VAL A 119 -3.54 -13.17 -3.86
N LEU A 120 -4.08 -12.64 -2.76
CA LEU A 120 -5.41 -13.01 -2.30
C LEU A 120 -6.34 -11.80 -2.22
N ALA A 121 -7.50 -11.89 -2.85
CA ALA A 121 -8.55 -10.91 -2.61
C ALA A 121 -9.21 -11.14 -1.25
N SER A 122 -9.22 -10.10 -0.40
CA SER A 122 -9.90 -10.09 0.90
C SER A 122 -10.57 -8.74 1.10
N ILE A 123 -11.77 -8.74 1.68
CA ILE A 123 -12.55 -7.51 1.82
C ILE A 123 -12.18 -6.76 3.10
N ALA A 124 -12.07 -5.44 3.02
CA ALA A 124 -11.83 -4.58 4.18
C ALA A 124 -13.12 -4.29 4.98
N LEU A 125 -13.76 -5.34 5.53
CA LEU A 125 -14.97 -5.24 6.36
C LEU A 125 -14.82 -6.00 7.68
N PRO A 126 -15.61 -5.66 8.72
CA PRO A 126 -15.64 -6.42 9.97
C PRO A 126 -15.82 -7.92 9.74
N THR A 127 -15.03 -8.73 10.43
CA THR A 127 -15.18 -10.18 10.52
C THR A 127 -15.79 -10.55 11.87
N VAL A 128 -16.07 -11.84 12.08
CA VAL A 128 -16.60 -12.32 13.36
C VAL A 128 -15.58 -12.09 14.49
N GLY A 129 -14.31 -12.46 14.27
CA GLY A 129 -13.21 -12.28 15.21
C GLY A 129 -12.93 -10.82 15.52
N SER A 130 -12.83 -9.95 14.50
CA SER A 130 -12.58 -8.52 14.73
C SER A 130 -13.71 -7.84 15.51
N SER A 131 -14.95 -8.29 15.29
CA SER A 131 -16.15 -7.82 15.98
C SER A 131 -16.17 -8.25 17.44
N VAL A 132 -15.87 -9.53 17.73
CA VAL A 132 -15.77 -10.07 19.09
C VAL A 132 -14.69 -9.35 19.88
N LEU A 133 -13.51 -9.15 19.28
CA LEU A 133 -12.41 -8.39 19.87
C LEU A 133 -12.84 -6.95 20.22
N SER A 134 -13.51 -6.28 19.28
CA SER A 134 -13.99 -4.91 19.49
C SER A 134 -15.02 -4.83 20.60
N ASN A 135 -15.94 -5.79 20.68
CA ASN A 135 -16.91 -5.86 21.76
C ASN A 135 -16.23 -6.11 23.12
N ARG A 136 -15.16 -6.92 23.17
CA ARG A 136 -14.38 -7.14 24.40
C ARG A 136 -13.70 -5.87 24.89
N ILE A 137 -13.03 -5.14 24.00
CA ILE A 137 -12.26 -3.93 24.36
C ILE A 137 -13.19 -2.74 24.59
N ILE A 138 -13.97 -2.34 23.58
CA ILE A 138 -14.82 -1.16 23.64
C ILE A 138 -16.00 -1.38 24.58
N GLY A 139 -16.60 -2.57 24.58
CA GLY A 139 -17.68 -2.91 25.51
C GLY A 139 -17.24 -2.87 26.97
N ALA A 140 -16.01 -3.29 27.29
CA ALA A 140 -15.44 -3.12 28.63
C ALA A 140 -15.25 -1.65 29.01
N GLY A 141 -14.81 -0.81 28.07
CA GLY A 141 -14.73 0.63 28.27
C GLY A 141 -16.08 1.28 28.55
N ILE A 142 -17.12 0.91 27.78
CA ILE A 142 -18.49 1.38 28.00
C ILE A 142 -19.00 0.93 29.37
N HIS A 143 -18.79 -0.34 29.74
CA HIS A 143 -19.19 -0.87 31.04
C HIS A 143 -18.51 -0.11 32.20
N LYS A 144 -17.19 0.11 32.13
CA LYS A 144 -16.46 0.88 33.15
C LYS A 144 -16.96 2.31 33.28
N LYS A 145 -17.26 2.98 32.16
CA LYS A 145 -17.85 4.34 32.19
C LYS A 145 -19.24 4.38 32.84
N LEU A 146 -20.06 3.35 32.64
CA LEU A 146 -21.42 3.30 33.18
C LEU A 146 -21.46 2.93 34.67
N PHE A 147 -20.58 2.02 35.11
CA PHE A 147 -20.69 1.40 36.43
C PHE A 147 -19.46 1.60 37.34
N GLY A 148 -18.40 2.24 36.87
CA GLY A 148 -17.16 2.47 37.63
C GLY A 148 -16.25 1.24 37.77
N GLU A 149 -16.61 0.11 37.16
CA GLU A 149 -15.90 -1.17 37.26
C GLU A 149 -15.86 -1.90 35.92
N TYR A 150 -14.86 -2.76 35.72
CA TYR A 150 -14.80 -3.64 34.55
C TYR A 150 -15.83 -4.78 34.65
N PRO A 151 -16.29 -5.34 33.52
CA PRO A 151 -17.16 -6.51 33.54
C PRO A 151 -16.45 -7.69 34.25
N PRO A 152 -17.16 -8.49 35.07
CA PRO A 152 -16.58 -9.64 35.75
C PRO A 152 -15.93 -10.63 34.79
N GLY A 153 -14.72 -11.09 35.11
CA GLY A 153 -13.99 -12.06 34.30
C GLY A 153 -13.32 -11.48 33.05
N LEU A 154 -13.24 -10.15 32.90
CA LEU A 154 -12.46 -9.52 31.84
C LEU A 154 -10.98 -9.88 31.97
N ASP A 155 -10.46 -10.51 30.92
CA ASP A 155 -9.04 -10.76 30.72
C ASP A 155 -8.42 -9.55 30.00
N LEU A 156 -7.54 -8.82 30.70
CA LEU A 156 -6.78 -7.68 30.18
C LEU A 156 -5.44 -8.12 29.55
N SER A 157 -5.43 -9.30 28.94
CA SER A 157 -4.30 -9.79 28.16
C SER A 157 -4.72 -10.08 26.72
N ALA A 158 -3.87 -9.70 25.78
CA ALA A 158 -4.03 -10.03 24.37
C ALA A 158 -3.44 -11.41 24.10
N LYS A 159 -3.93 -12.09 23.07
CA LYS A 159 -3.52 -13.43 22.64
C LYS A 159 -3.25 -13.44 21.14
N ASP A 160 -2.60 -14.49 20.64
CA ASP A 160 -2.34 -14.66 19.20
C ASP A 160 -3.61 -14.51 18.35
N ILE A 161 -4.71 -15.14 18.77
CA ILE A 161 -6.01 -15.06 18.09
C ILE A 161 -6.54 -13.63 18.04
N ASP A 162 -6.33 -12.83 19.10
CA ASP A 162 -6.79 -11.44 19.13
C ASP A 162 -6.06 -10.62 18.08
N LEU A 163 -4.74 -10.78 17.97
CA LEU A 163 -3.94 -10.07 16.98
C LEU A 163 -4.33 -10.49 15.55
N ILE A 164 -4.42 -11.79 15.27
CA ILE A 164 -4.82 -12.28 13.94
C ILE A 164 -6.25 -11.82 13.59
N SER A 165 -7.16 -11.79 14.56
CA SER A 165 -8.53 -11.27 14.38
C SER A 165 -8.54 -9.76 14.14
N ALA A 166 -7.57 -9.04 14.70
CA ALA A 166 -7.38 -7.64 14.43
C ALA A 166 -6.98 -7.42 12.95
N MET A 167 -6.12 -8.26 12.39
CA MET A 167 -5.47 -8.07 11.10
C MET A 167 -6.31 -8.54 9.88
N VAL A 168 -7.53 -8.01 9.77
CA VAL A 168 -8.56 -8.42 8.78
C VAL A 168 -8.07 -8.48 7.33
N THR A 169 -7.32 -7.48 6.89
CA THR A 169 -6.94 -7.31 5.47
C THR A 169 -5.62 -7.97 5.13
N SER A 170 -4.56 -7.71 5.88
CA SER A 170 -3.18 -8.14 5.60
C SER A 170 -2.92 -9.64 5.86
N MET A 171 -3.48 -10.20 6.94
CA MET A 171 -3.15 -11.57 7.36
C MET A 171 -3.64 -12.70 6.46
N PRO A 172 -4.77 -12.63 5.75
CA PRO A 172 -5.25 -13.74 4.93
C PRO A 172 -4.21 -14.29 3.93
N ALA A 173 -3.48 -13.45 3.20
CA ALA A 173 -2.43 -13.92 2.28
C ALA A 173 -1.18 -14.42 3.01
N LEU A 174 -0.74 -13.71 4.05
CA LEU A 174 0.44 -14.05 4.85
C LEU A 174 0.25 -15.37 5.61
N LEU A 175 -0.96 -15.62 6.12
CA LEU A 175 -1.33 -16.87 6.77
C LEU A 175 -1.27 -18.04 5.79
N LEU A 176 -1.78 -17.88 4.55
CA LEU A 176 -1.65 -18.91 3.52
C LEU A 176 -0.18 -19.18 3.17
N ALA A 177 0.60 -18.12 2.94
CA ALA A 177 2.02 -18.26 2.65
C ALA A 177 2.75 -19.01 3.76
N SER A 178 2.48 -18.69 5.03
CA SER A 178 3.08 -19.40 6.16
C SER A 178 2.58 -20.82 6.31
N ALA A 179 1.27 -21.07 6.15
CA ALA A 179 0.66 -22.39 6.30
C ALA A 179 1.24 -23.43 5.32
N PHE A 180 1.70 -22.97 4.15
CA PHE A 180 2.31 -23.81 3.11
C PHE A 180 3.82 -23.55 2.91
N ARG A 181 4.47 -22.71 3.74
CA ARG A 181 5.89 -22.27 3.65
C ARG A 181 6.27 -21.72 2.26
N PHE A 182 5.48 -20.81 1.73
CA PHE A 182 5.77 -20.08 0.50
C PHE A 182 6.65 -18.85 0.78
N GLY A 183 7.74 -18.69 0.02
CA GLY A 183 8.73 -17.62 0.19
C GLY A 183 8.67 -16.51 -0.88
N GLY A 184 7.73 -16.60 -1.82
CA GLY A 184 7.47 -15.57 -2.82
C GLY A 184 6.79 -14.34 -2.22
N CYS A 185 6.28 -13.44 -3.08
CA CYS A 185 5.47 -12.32 -2.61
C CYS A 185 4.15 -12.82 -2.01
N ALA A 186 3.70 -12.24 -0.90
CA ALA A 186 2.38 -12.52 -0.33
C ALA A 186 1.72 -11.22 0.16
N TYR A 187 0.56 -10.89 -0.42
CA TYR A 187 -0.23 -9.73 0.00
C TYR A 187 -1.70 -9.93 -0.38
N THR A 188 -2.57 -9.14 0.24
CA THR A 188 -3.98 -9.08 -0.13
C THR A 188 -4.32 -7.81 -0.89
N LEU A 189 -5.45 -7.82 -1.58
CA LEU A 189 -5.99 -6.63 -2.24
C LEU A 189 -7.52 -6.54 -2.14
N ASP A 190 -8.03 -5.33 -2.25
CA ASP A 190 -9.46 -5.03 -2.35
C ASP A 190 -9.72 -4.09 -3.55
N ALA A 191 -10.27 -4.68 -4.61
CA ALA A 191 -10.82 -4.06 -5.80
C ALA A 191 -12.36 -4.27 -5.85
N ALA A 192 -13.01 -4.23 -4.69
CA ALA A 192 -14.42 -4.52 -4.48
C ALA A 192 -14.84 -5.90 -5.06
N CYS A 193 -15.81 -5.92 -5.97
CA CYS A 193 -16.31 -7.17 -6.55
C CYS A 193 -15.34 -7.79 -7.56
N SER A 194 -14.34 -7.03 -8.02
CA SER A 194 -13.37 -7.43 -9.04
C SER A 194 -12.07 -7.99 -8.46
N SER A 195 -11.92 -7.98 -7.13
CA SER A 195 -10.70 -8.31 -6.41
C SER A 195 -10.06 -9.63 -6.82
N SER A 196 -10.83 -10.71 -6.91
CA SER A 196 -10.26 -12.02 -7.26
C SER A 196 -9.68 -12.06 -8.69
N LEU A 197 -10.22 -11.29 -9.65
CA LEU A 197 -9.66 -11.21 -10.99
C LEU A 197 -8.43 -10.30 -11.05
N TYR A 198 -8.39 -9.23 -10.24
CA TYR A 198 -7.17 -8.43 -10.02
C TYR A 198 -6.05 -9.29 -9.41
N ALA A 199 -6.37 -10.15 -8.45
CA ALA A 199 -5.41 -11.06 -7.84
C ALA A 199 -4.82 -12.06 -8.86
N VAL A 200 -5.67 -12.63 -9.72
CA VAL A 200 -5.24 -13.47 -10.84
C VAL A 200 -4.34 -12.71 -11.81
N LYS A 201 -4.67 -11.45 -12.16
CA LYS A 201 -3.83 -10.60 -13.00
C LYS A 201 -2.44 -10.43 -12.41
N LEU A 202 -2.33 -9.98 -11.16
CA LEU A 202 -1.04 -9.68 -10.54
C LEU A 202 -0.20 -10.96 -10.39
N ALA A 203 -0.85 -12.10 -10.10
CA ALA A 203 -0.18 -13.39 -10.10
C ALA A 203 0.34 -13.80 -11.49
N CYS A 204 -0.39 -13.50 -12.57
CA CYS A 204 0.08 -13.73 -13.94
C CYS A 204 1.32 -12.88 -14.24
N ASP A 205 1.38 -11.64 -13.77
CA ASP A 205 2.54 -10.74 -13.99
C ASP A 205 3.81 -11.26 -13.30
N GLU A 206 3.68 -11.81 -12.09
CA GLU A 206 4.80 -12.43 -11.36
C GLU A 206 5.38 -13.63 -12.12
N LEU A 207 4.50 -14.46 -12.68
CA LEU A 207 4.89 -15.64 -13.47
C LEU A 207 5.54 -15.24 -14.80
N GLN A 208 4.96 -14.28 -15.52
CA GLN A 208 5.48 -13.79 -16.80
C GLN A 208 6.87 -13.18 -16.66
N ALA A 209 7.13 -12.50 -15.55
CA ALA A 209 8.43 -11.89 -15.29
C ALA A 209 9.46 -12.87 -14.71
N GLY A 210 9.10 -14.14 -14.48
CA GLY A 210 10.02 -15.14 -13.90
C GLY A 210 10.33 -14.91 -12.41
N ARG A 211 9.59 -14.03 -11.73
CA ARG A 211 9.75 -13.74 -10.29
C ARG A 211 9.17 -14.86 -9.42
N ALA A 212 8.14 -15.54 -9.92
CA ALA A 212 7.57 -16.74 -9.34
C ALA A 212 7.54 -17.89 -10.36
N ASP A 213 7.57 -19.12 -9.88
CA ASP A 213 7.36 -20.34 -10.68
C ASP A 213 5.94 -20.89 -10.50
N MET A 214 5.30 -20.53 -9.38
CA MET A 214 3.92 -20.88 -9.06
C MET A 214 3.27 -19.73 -8.27
N MET A 215 2.00 -19.47 -8.56
CA MET A 215 1.22 -18.50 -7.80
C MET A 215 -0.09 -19.10 -7.33
N LEU A 216 -0.41 -18.89 -6.06
CA LEU A 216 -1.75 -19.11 -5.53
C LEU A 216 -2.52 -17.79 -5.61
N ALA A 217 -3.64 -17.79 -6.35
CA ALA A 217 -4.43 -16.58 -6.58
C ALA A 217 -5.94 -16.85 -6.49
N GLY A 218 -6.70 -15.86 -6.03
CA GLY A 218 -8.15 -16.00 -5.91
C GLY A 218 -8.74 -15.00 -4.94
N GLY A 219 -9.82 -15.38 -4.26
CA GLY A 219 -10.46 -14.52 -3.28
C GLY A 219 -11.28 -15.25 -2.24
N VAL A 220 -11.43 -14.60 -1.09
CA VAL A 220 -12.23 -15.05 0.05
C VAL A 220 -13.13 -13.92 0.54
N SER A 221 -14.34 -14.27 0.95
CA SER A 221 -15.33 -13.35 1.51
C SER A 221 -16.11 -14.04 2.63
N ARG A 222 -15.85 -13.64 3.87
CA ARG A 222 -16.57 -14.10 5.06
C ARG A 222 -16.76 -12.96 6.10
N PRO A 223 -17.21 -11.77 5.69
CA PRO A 223 -17.45 -10.68 6.64
C PRO A 223 -18.60 -11.02 7.58
N GLU A 224 -18.74 -10.26 8.66
CA GLU A 224 -19.88 -10.34 9.57
C GLU A 224 -21.19 -10.07 8.80
N ILE A 225 -22.16 -10.98 8.95
CA ILE A 225 -23.33 -11.03 8.08
C ILE A 225 -24.28 -9.84 8.32
N LEU A 226 -24.46 -9.39 9.56
CA LEU A 226 -25.33 -8.25 9.85
C LEU A 226 -24.77 -6.97 9.23
N TYR A 227 -23.44 -6.77 9.27
CA TYR A 227 -22.77 -5.65 8.64
C TYR A 227 -23.07 -5.58 7.15
N THR A 228 -22.94 -6.70 6.43
CA THR A 228 -23.23 -6.73 4.99
C THR A 228 -24.72 -6.57 4.68
N GLN A 229 -25.59 -7.22 5.44
CA GLN A 229 -27.05 -7.13 5.26
C GLN A 229 -27.56 -5.69 5.45
N VAL A 230 -27.16 -5.03 6.54
CA VAL A 230 -27.52 -3.61 6.77
C VAL A 230 -26.83 -2.72 5.75
N GLY A 231 -25.53 -2.92 5.47
CA GLY A 231 -24.77 -2.13 4.52
C GLY A 231 -25.40 -2.10 3.12
N PHE A 232 -25.68 -3.27 2.54
CA PHE A 232 -26.31 -3.35 1.22
C PHE A 232 -27.78 -2.88 1.21
N THR A 233 -28.48 -2.94 2.35
CA THR A 233 -29.80 -2.33 2.50
C THR A 233 -29.70 -0.80 2.44
N GLN A 234 -28.73 -0.20 3.14
CA GLN A 234 -28.49 1.24 3.09
C GLN A 234 -28.10 1.72 1.69
N LEU A 235 -27.33 0.93 0.94
CA LEU A 235 -26.99 1.21 -0.46
C LEU A 235 -28.15 0.98 -1.44
N ARG A 236 -29.28 0.43 -0.97
CA ARG A 236 -30.41 -0.02 -1.81
C ARG A 236 -29.99 -1.01 -2.89
N ALA A 237 -28.95 -1.78 -2.61
CA ALA A 237 -28.42 -2.81 -3.50
C ALA A 237 -28.92 -4.20 -3.12
N LEU A 238 -29.29 -4.42 -1.84
CA LEU A 238 -29.80 -5.70 -1.37
C LEU A 238 -31.20 -6.01 -1.94
N SER A 239 -31.37 -7.20 -2.50
CA SER A 239 -32.64 -7.74 -2.97
C SER A 239 -33.65 -7.82 -1.84
N ARG A 240 -34.85 -7.29 -2.06
CA ARG A 240 -35.98 -7.38 -1.11
C ARG A 240 -36.67 -8.73 -1.19
N SER A 241 -36.71 -9.32 -2.38
CA SER A 241 -37.21 -10.67 -2.59
C SER A 241 -36.30 -11.73 -1.96
N GLY A 242 -35.03 -11.41 -1.73
CA GLY A 242 -34.02 -12.34 -1.23
C GLY A 242 -33.63 -13.39 -2.27
N VAL A 243 -33.80 -13.07 -3.56
CA VAL A 243 -33.46 -13.91 -4.71
C VAL A 243 -32.59 -13.11 -5.66
N CYS A 244 -31.44 -13.65 -6.05
CA CYS A 244 -30.59 -13.03 -7.06
C CYS A 244 -31.04 -13.52 -8.45
N SER A 245 -31.56 -12.59 -9.26
CA SER A 245 -32.15 -12.88 -10.58
C SER A 245 -31.45 -12.07 -11.70
N PRO A 246 -30.17 -12.35 -12.03
CA PRO A 246 -29.44 -11.57 -13.04
C PRO A 246 -30.17 -11.50 -14.38
N PHE A 247 -30.25 -10.29 -14.94
CA PHE A 247 -30.85 -9.95 -16.24
C PHE A 247 -32.38 -10.15 -16.34
N ASP A 248 -33.05 -10.64 -15.30
CA ASP A 248 -34.49 -10.91 -15.32
C ASP A 248 -35.34 -9.65 -15.08
N ALA A 249 -36.57 -9.63 -15.58
CA ALA A 249 -37.55 -8.57 -15.33
C ALA A 249 -37.88 -8.39 -13.84
N LYS A 250 -37.70 -9.43 -13.01
CA LYS A 250 -37.93 -9.42 -11.56
C LYS A 250 -36.66 -9.14 -10.74
N ALA A 251 -35.53 -8.84 -11.39
CA ALA A 251 -34.31 -8.44 -10.70
C ALA A 251 -34.57 -7.22 -9.82
N ASP A 252 -34.31 -7.31 -8.51
CA ASP A 252 -34.56 -6.23 -7.55
C ASP A 252 -33.36 -5.91 -6.65
N GLY A 253 -32.22 -6.53 -6.91
CA GLY A 253 -30.99 -6.36 -6.15
C GLY A 253 -30.13 -7.63 -6.09
N LEU A 254 -29.00 -7.52 -5.40
CA LEU A 254 -28.10 -8.63 -5.12
C LEU A 254 -28.51 -9.36 -3.83
N VAL A 255 -28.13 -10.64 -3.73
CA VAL A 255 -28.11 -11.37 -2.47
C VAL A 255 -26.65 -11.51 -2.04
N VAL A 256 -26.33 -11.28 -0.76
CA VAL A 256 -24.95 -11.46 -0.26
C VAL A 256 -24.61 -12.95 -0.22
N GLY A 257 -23.38 -13.29 -0.61
CA GLY A 257 -22.83 -14.63 -0.44
C GLY A 257 -21.47 -14.61 0.26
N GLU A 258 -21.12 -15.74 0.84
CA GLU A 258 -19.86 -15.99 1.55
C GLU A 258 -19.13 -17.18 0.92
N GLY A 259 -17.81 -17.27 1.06
CA GLY A 259 -17.02 -18.40 0.56
C GLY A 259 -15.62 -18.02 0.09
N ALA A 260 -14.93 -18.97 -0.52
CA ALA A 260 -13.59 -18.80 -1.09
C ALA A 260 -13.44 -19.56 -2.41
N GLY A 261 -12.70 -18.99 -3.36
CA GLY A 261 -12.27 -19.66 -4.57
C GLY A 261 -10.81 -19.33 -4.86
N LEU A 262 -9.98 -20.36 -5.01
CA LEU A 262 -8.54 -20.24 -5.22
C LEU A 262 -8.07 -21.10 -6.39
N MET A 263 -7.04 -20.62 -7.07
CA MET A 263 -6.43 -21.21 -8.26
C MET A 263 -4.92 -21.28 -8.09
N VAL A 264 -4.32 -22.36 -8.57
CA VAL A 264 -2.87 -22.48 -8.74
C VAL A 264 -2.54 -22.16 -10.19
N LEU A 265 -1.64 -21.21 -10.38
CA LEU A 265 -1.22 -20.69 -11.68
C LEU A 265 0.26 -21.02 -11.92
N LYS A 266 0.57 -21.43 -13.16
CA LYS A 266 1.93 -21.65 -13.64
C LYS A 266 2.06 -21.11 -15.07
N ARG A 267 3.29 -20.81 -15.50
CA ARG A 267 3.55 -20.62 -16.94
C ARG A 267 3.14 -21.90 -17.69
N LEU A 268 2.54 -21.75 -18.87
CA LEU A 268 2.03 -22.90 -19.61
C LEU A 268 3.13 -23.95 -19.89
N ASP A 269 4.34 -23.52 -20.26
CA ASP A 269 5.44 -24.44 -20.54
C ASP A 269 5.87 -25.23 -19.30
N ASP A 270 5.84 -24.61 -18.12
CA ASP A 270 6.14 -25.29 -16.85
C ASP A 270 5.03 -26.26 -16.46
N ALA A 271 3.77 -25.92 -16.75
CA ALA A 271 2.64 -26.81 -16.52
C ALA A 271 2.71 -28.06 -17.42
N VAL A 272 3.02 -27.87 -18.71
CA VAL A 272 3.21 -28.97 -19.66
C VAL A 272 4.41 -29.83 -19.29
N ARG A 273 5.55 -29.20 -18.95
CA ARG A 273 6.78 -29.90 -18.53
C ARG A 273 6.51 -30.79 -17.32
N ASP A 274 5.78 -30.27 -16.34
CA ASP A 274 5.55 -30.96 -15.07
C ASP A 274 4.35 -31.92 -15.13
N ASN A 275 3.71 -32.05 -16.31
CA ASN A 275 2.55 -32.90 -16.56
C ASN A 275 1.37 -32.56 -15.63
N ASP A 276 1.14 -31.27 -15.43
CA ASP A 276 -0.01 -30.76 -14.70
C ASP A 276 -1.32 -31.01 -15.45
N ARG A 277 -2.40 -31.21 -14.71
CA ARG A 277 -3.74 -31.04 -15.26
C ARG A 277 -3.98 -29.56 -15.52
N ILE A 278 -4.21 -29.18 -16.78
CA ILE A 278 -4.53 -27.80 -17.14
C ILE A 278 -6.05 -27.65 -17.30
N TYR A 279 -6.68 -26.85 -16.44
CA TYR A 279 -8.12 -26.56 -16.48
C TYR A 279 -8.50 -25.55 -17.55
N GLY A 280 -7.55 -24.68 -17.92
CA GLY A 280 -7.70 -23.65 -18.92
C GLY A 280 -6.45 -22.77 -18.99
N VAL A 281 -6.34 -22.01 -20.07
CA VAL A 281 -5.20 -21.13 -20.36
C VAL A 281 -5.68 -19.69 -20.39
N ILE A 282 -5.11 -18.85 -19.54
CA ILE A 282 -5.37 -17.41 -19.51
C ILE A 282 -4.60 -16.75 -20.66
N ARG A 283 -5.33 -16.04 -21.52
CA ARG A 283 -4.80 -15.45 -22.77
C ARG A 283 -4.74 -13.94 -22.77
N GLY A 284 -5.55 -13.29 -21.93
CA GLY A 284 -5.52 -11.84 -21.76
C GLY A 284 -6.35 -11.43 -20.55
N ILE A 285 -5.87 -10.43 -19.82
CA ILE A 285 -6.61 -9.83 -18.70
C ILE A 285 -6.57 -8.32 -18.86
N GLY A 286 -7.74 -7.69 -18.83
CA GLY A 286 -7.85 -6.25 -18.87
C GLY A 286 -8.47 -5.66 -17.63
N LEU A 287 -7.84 -4.59 -17.13
CA LEU A 287 -8.22 -3.88 -15.92
C LEU A 287 -8.43 -2.41 -16.23
N SER A 288 -9.40 -1.77 -15.60
CA SER A 288 -9.61 -0.32 -15.68
C SER A 288 -10.34 0.22 -14.45
N ASN A 289 -10.37 1.54 -14.29
CA ASN A 289 -11.27 2.22 -13.36
C ASN A 289 -12.12 3.26 -14.11
N ASP A 290 -13.39 3.42 -13.73
CA ASP A 290 -14.23 4.50 -14.24
C ASP A 290 -13.64 5.87 -13.87
N MET A 291 -13.72 6.85 -14.77
CA MET A 291 -13.13 8.19 -14.56
C MET A 291 -14.16 9.24 -14.12
N GLY A 292 -15.46 8.94 -14.22
CA GLY A 292 -16.54 9.87 -13.94
C GLY A 292 -17.68 9.25 -13.12
N GLY A 293 -18.84 9.90 -13.17
CA GLY A 293 -20.07 9.40 -12.53
C GLY A 293 -20.04 9.33 -11.00
N ASN A 294 -21.07 8.70 -10.43
CA ASN A 294 -21.18 8.43 -8.99
C ASN A 294 -20.40 7.14 -8.61
N LEU A 295 -19.99 6.98 -7.36
CA LEU A 295 -19.26 5.79 -6.87
C LEU A 295 -20.09 4.50 -6.93
N LEU A 296 -21.42 4.60 -6.84
CA LEU A 296 -22.33 3.45 -6.82
C LEU A 296 -22.86 3.07 -8.19
N SER A 297 -22.66 3.90 -9.21
CA SER A 297 -23.19 3.68 -10.55
C SER A 297 -22.05 3.29 -11.49
N PRO A 298 -22.16 2.16 -12.20
CA PRO A 298 -21.15 1.74 -13.16
C PRO A 298 -21.21 2.60 -14.43
N GLU A 299 -20.07 2.78 -15.10
CA GLU A 299 -19.98 3.42 -16.41
C GLU A 299 -19.57 2.41 -17.50
N SER A 300 -20.28 2.44 -18.64
CA SER A 300 -20.03 1.50 -19.73
C SER A 300 -18.63 1.65 -20.33
N GLU A 301 -18.15 2.89 -20.46
CA GLU A 301 -16.87 3.21 -21.07
C GLU A 301 -15.67 2.57 -20.32
N GLY A 302 -15.71 2.52 -18.97
CA GLY A 302 -14.70 1.83 -18.19
C GLY A 302 -14.71 0.31 -18.42
N GLN A 303 -15.90 -0.30 -18.44
CA GLN A 303 -16.06 -1.73 -18.73
C GLN A 303 -15.53 -2.08 -20.13
N VAL A 304 -15.89 -1.28 -21.13
CA VAL A 304 -15.47 -1.44 -22.53
C VAL A 304 -13.95 -1.32 -22.66
N ARG A 305 -13.29 -0.37 -21.97
CA ARG A 305 -11.81 -0.30 -21.94
C ARG A 305 -11.16 -1.55 -21.38
N ALA A 306 -11.66 -2.06 -20.25
CA ALA A 306 -11.11 -3.28 -19.64
C ALA A 306 -11.26 -4.48 -20.59
N MET A 307 -12.43 -4.62 -21.23
CA MET A 307 -12.66 -5.66 -22.22
C MET A 307 -11.72 -5.50 -23.43
N HIS A 308 -11.65 -4.33 -24.06
CA HIS A 308 -10.78 -4.09 -25.21
C HIS A 308 -9.32 -4.44 -24.93
N PHE A 309 -8.78 -4.03 -23.78
CA PHE A 309 -7.41 -4.34 -23.42
C PHE A 309 -7.16 -5.85 -23.30
N ALA A 310 -8.11 -6.61 -22.73
CA ALA A 310 -8.02 -8.07 -22.66
C ALA A 310 -8.01 -8.71 -24.07
N TYR A 311 -8.90 -8.28 -24.96
CA TYR A 311 -8.98 -8.78 -26.34
C TYR A 311 -7.74 -8.42 -27.17
N GLU A 312 -7.18 -7.22 -26.98
CA GLU A 312 -5.93 -6.79 -27.60
C GLU A 312 -4.76 -7.69 -27.18
N LEU A 313 -4.62 -7.97 -25.88
CA LEU A 313 -3.59 -8.87 -25.35
C LEU A 313 -3.74 -10.30 -25.88
N ALA A 314 -4.97 -10.82 -25.96
CA ALA A 314 -5.23 -12.16 -26.47
C ALA A 314 -5.10 -12.29 -28.00
N GLY A 315 -5.17 -11.16 -28.72
CA GLY A 315 -5.28 -11.12 -30.18
C GLY A 315 -6.58 -11.73 -30.70
N TRP A 316 -7.68 -11.58 -29.95
CA TRP A 316 -8.97 -12.22 -30.24
C TRP A 316 -10.02 -11.20 -30.70
N SER A 317 -10.98 -11.67 -31.49
CA SER A 317 -12.24 -10.95 -31.72
C SER A 317 -13.25 -11.27 -30.61
N PRO A 318 -14.13 -10.33 -30.21
CA PRO A 318 -15.25 -10.63 -29.31
C PRO A 318 -16.08 -11.85 -29.75
N ARG A 319 -16.22 -12.06 -31.06
CA ARG A 319 -16.97 -13.20 -31.62
C ARG A 319 -16.27 -14.54 -31.48
N ASP A 320 -14.99 -14.57 -31.14
CA ASP A 320 -14.27 -15.83 -30.89
C ASP A 320 -14.73 -16.49 -29.60
N VAL A 321 -15.32 -15.71 -28.68
CA VAL A 321 -15.82 -16.19 -27.39
C VAL A 321 -17.16 -16.90 -27.56
N GLY A 322 -17.24 -18.09 -26.98
CA GLY A 322 -18.42 -18.97 -27.00
C GLY A 322 -19.23 -18.96 -25.71
N PHE A 323 -18.75 -18.36 -24.64
CA PHE A 323 -19.49 -18.19 -23.38
C PHE A 323 -18.90 -17.04 -22.57
N ILE A 324 -19.75 -16.23 -21.94
CA ILE A 324 -19.33 -15.17 -21.02
C ILE A 324 -19.97 -15.41 -19.66
N GLU A 325 -19.14 -15.63 -18.64
CA GLU A 325 -19.55 -15.57 -17.25
C GLU A 325 -19.52 -14.10 -16.82
N CYS A 326 -20.70 -13.50 -16.73
CA CYS A 326 -20.89 -12.09 -16.48
C CYS A 326 -20.73 -11.72 -15.00
N HIS A 327 -20.58 -10.43 -14.73
CA HIS A 327 -20.70 -9.88 -13.39
C HIS A 327 -22.12 -10.09 -12.85
N GLY A 328 -23.17 -9.79 -13.62
CA GLY A 328 -24.59 -10.12 -13.44
C GLY A 328 -25.03 -10.29 -11.98
N THR A 329 -25.34 -9.19 -11.30
CA THR A 329 -25.66 -9.20 -9.85
C THR A 329 -27.15 -9.26 -9.55
N GLY A 330 -28.01 -9.11 -10.57
CA GLY A 330 -29.44 -8.91 -10.35
C GLY A 330 -29.78 -7.48 -9.93
N THR A 331 -28.82 -6.54 -10.05
CA THR A 331 -29.10 -5.11 -9.85
C THR A 331 -29.56 -4.52 -11.18
N PRO A 332 -30.76 -3.91 -11.28
CA PRO A 332 -31.32 -3.51 -12.58
C PRO A 332 -30.43 -2.58 -13.40
N VAL A 333 -29.78 -1.61 -12.74
CA VAL A 333 -28.89 -0.66 -13.40
C VAL A 333 -27.57 -1.34 -13.81
N GLY A 334 -26.97 -2.14 -12.92
CA GLY A 334 -25.71 -2.81 -13.19
C GLY A 334 -25.82 -3.80 -14.36
N ASP A 335 -26.85 -4.64 -14.32
CA ASP A 335 -27.12 -5.64 -15.36
C ASP A 335 -27.38 -4.97 -16.74
N ALA A 336 -28.11 -3.85 -16.77
CA ALA A 336 -28.36 -3.12 -18.00
C ALA A 336 -27.10 -2.45 -18.58
N VAL A 337 -26.25 -1.87 -17.73
CA VAL A 337 -24.96 -1.28 -18.16
C VAL A 337 -24.03 -2.37 -18.69
N GLU A 338 -23.91 -3.50 -17.99
CA GLU A 338 -23.07 -4.62 -18.44
C GLU A 338 -23.49 -5.14 -19.82
N LEU A 339 -24.79 -5.37 -20.03
CA LEU A 339 -25.31 -5.80 -21.34
C LEU A 339 -25.03 -4.76 -22.45
N SER A 340 -25.17 -3.47 -22.12
CA SER A 340 -24.88 -2.38 -23.05
C SER A 340 -23.40 -2.35 -23.44
N SER A 341 -22.50 -2.47 -22.46
CA SER A 341 -21.05 -2.52 -22.67
C SER A 341 -20.62 -3.70 -23.53
N MET A 342 -21.19 -4.89 -23.27
CA MET A 342 -20.89 -6.06 -24.10
C MET A 342 -21.41 -5.88 -25.53
N ARG A 343 -22.58 -5.28 -25.71
CA ARG A 343 -23.11 -4.96 -27.04
C ARG A 343 -22.24 -3.94 -27.78
N GLU A 344 -21.77 -2.91 -27.09
CA GLU A 344 -20.85 -1.90 -27.64
C GLU A 344 -19.54 -2.55 -28.10
N LEU A 345 -18.94 -3.41 -27.27
CA LEU A 345 -17.73 -4.15 -27.60
C LEU A 345 -17.90 -5.03 -28.85
N TRP A 346 -19.06 -5.68 -29.00
CA TRP A 346 -19.35 -6.56 -30.15
C TRP A 346 -19.72 -5.78 -31.42
N GLY A 347 -20.16 -4.53 -31.29
CA GLY A 347 -20.54 -3.63 -32.38
C GLY A 347 -21.72 -4.10 -33.23
N ASP A 348 -21.97 -3.38 -34.34
CA ASP A 348 -23.08 -3.62 -35.27
C ASP A 348 -22.74 -4.63 -36.40
N ALA A 349 -21.69 -5.44 -36.21
CA ALA A 349 -21.32 -6.46 -37.19
C ALA A 349 -22.44 -7.51 -37.39
N ARG A 350 -22.42 -8.27 -38.51
CA ARG A 350 -23.40 -9.35 -38.75
C ARG A 350 -23.19 -10.52 -37.77
N TRP A 351 -23.85 -10.47 -36.61
CA TRP A 351 -24.03 -11.58 -35.66
C TRP A 351 -25.46 -12.13 -35.74
N ALA A 352 -25.66 -13.35 -35.24
CA ALA A 352 -26.99 -13.93 -35.06
C ALA A 352 -27.53 -13.59 -33.66
N GLU A 353 -28.84 -13.34 -33.56
CA GLU A 353 -29.48 -13.13 -32.25
C GLU A 353 -29.28 -14.36 -31.35
N GLY A 354 -28.82 -14.14 -30.12
CA GLY A 354 -28.54 -15.22 -29.16
C GLY A 354 -27.36 -16.15 -29.53
N GLU A 355 -26.44 -15.73 -30.40
CA GLU A 355 -25.24 -16.49 -30.79
C GLU A 355 -24.36 -16.86 -29.58
N CYS A 356 -24.22 -15.97 -28.58
CA CYS A 356 -23.34 -16.15 -27.42
C CYS A 356 -24.14 -16.37 -26.13
N PRO A 357 -24.06 -17.55 -25.50
CA PRO A 357 -24.63 -17.75 -24.18
C PRO A 357 -23.87 -16.94 -23.11
N ILE A 358 -24.63 -16.41 -22.15
CA ILE A 358 -24.14 -15.69 -20.98
C ILE A 358 -24.72 -16.29 -19.70
N GLY A 359 -23.99 -16.17 -18.59
CA GLY A 359 -24.42 -16.67 -17.29
C GLY A 359 -23.88 -15.85 -16.12
N SER A 360 -24.42 -16.10 -14.92
CA SER A 360 -23.84 -15.59 -13.67
C SER A 360 -24.08 -16.60 -12.56
N VAL A 361 -23.01 -17.03 -11.89
CA VAL A 361 -23.04 -17.94 -10.75
C VAL A 361 -23.72 -17.32 -9.54
N LYS A 362 -23.81 -15.98 -9.49
CA LYS A 362 -24.41 -15.26 -8.36
C LYS A 362 -25.89 -15.58 -8.18
N SER A 363 -26.57 -16.03 -9.24
CA SER A 363 -27.96 -16.50 -9.13
C SER A 363 -28.08 -17.74 -8.23
N MET A 364 -27.02 -18.54 -8.07
CA MET A 364 -27.01 -19.80 -7.32
C MET A 364 -26.45 -19.65 -5.90
N ILE A 365 -25.41 -18.83 -5.73
CA ILE A 365 -24.66 -18.75 -4.46
C ILE A 365 -24.68 -17.36 -3.83
N GLY A 366 -25.45 -16.42 -4.41
CA GLY A 366 -25.34 -15.00 -4.07
C GLY A 366 -24.01 -14.39 -4.51
N HIS A 367 -23.78 -13.15 -4.11
CA HIS A 367 -22.61 -12.39 -4.47
C HIS A 367 -21.52 -12.51 -3.40
N LEU A 368 -20.49 -13.32 -3.69
CA LEU A 368 -19.32 -13.56 -2.82
C LEU A 368 -18.35 -12.37 -2.70
N LEU A 369 -18.81 -11.13 -2.92
CA LEU A 369 -18.00 -9.91 -2.83
C LEU A 369 -16.63 -10.05 -3.52
N THR A 370 -15.53 -10.05 -2.76
CA THR A 370 -14.15 -10.22 -3.21
C THR A 370 -13.84 -11.59 -3.82
N GLY A 371 -14.53 -12.66 -3.38
CA GLY A 371 -14.44 -14.02 -3.93
C GLY A 371 -15.31 -14.26 -5.17
N ALA A 372 -16.12 -13.29 -5.61
CA ALA A 372 -17.11 -13.52 -6.66
C ALA A 372 -16.52 -13.77 -8.06
N GLY A 373 -15.43 -13.10 -8.41
CA GLY A 373 -14.73 -13.31 -9.68
C GLY A 373 -14.12 -14.72 -9.75
N ALA A 374 -13.49 -15.19 -8.67
CA ALA A 374 -12.95 -16.54 -8.57
C ALA A 374 -14.04 -17.61 -8.68
N ALA A 375 -15.19 -17.43 -8.03
CA ALA A 375 -16.32 -18.37 -8.14
C ALA A 375 -16.82 -18.50 -9.59
N GLY A 376 -16.99 -17.36 -10.30
CA GLY A 376 -17.39 -17.35 -11.71
C GLY A 376 -16.33 -18.00 -12.62
N MET A 377 -15.06 -17.70 -12.38
CA MET A 377 -13.95 -18.29 -13.12
C MET A 377 -13.85 -19.81 -12.90
N ILE A 378 -14.03 -20.29 -11.67
CA ILE A 378 -14.04 -21.72 -11.35
C ILE A 378 -15.22 -22.43 -12.03
N LYS A 379 -16.43 -21.85 -12.01
CA LYS A 379 -17.58 -22.36 -12.76
C LYS A 379 -17.28 -22.50 -14.26
N LEU A 380 -16.65 -21.48 -14.85
CA LEU A 380 -16.26 -21.50 -16.26
C LEU A 380 -15.20 -22.56 -16.54
N LEU A 381 -14.15 -22.65 -15.74
CA LEU A 381 -13.07 -23.64 -15.88
C LEU A 381 -13.60 -25.07 -15.75
N LEU A 382 -14.52 -25.32 -14.81
CA LEU A 382 -15.23 -26.60 -14.70
C LEU A 382 -16.08 -26.87 -15.94
N GLY A 383 -16.73 -25.85 -16.50
CA GLY A 383 -17.45 -25.93 -17.77
C GLY A 383 -16.56 -26.33 -18.94
N LEU A 384 -15.37 -25.72 -19.08
CA LEU A 384 -14.38 -26.09 -20.09
C LEU A 384 -13.89 -27.53 -19.88
N ALA A 385 -13.49 -27.89 -18.66
CA ALA A 385 -13.00 -29.22 -18.33
C ALA A 385 -14.03 -30.34 -18.59
N ASN A 386 -15.32 -30.02 -18.47
CA ASN A 386 -16.43 -30.95 -18.75
C ASN A 386 -17.08 -30.73 -20.12
N ARG A 387 -16.53 -29.85 -20.97
CA ARG A 387 -17.11 -29.42 -22.27
C ARG A 387 -18.61 -29.17 -22.20
N THR A 388 -19.04 -28.43 -21.18
CA THR A 388 -20.44 -28.13 -20.88
C THR A 388 -20.58 -26.63 -20.58
N ILE A 389 -21.49 -25.95 -21.28
CA ILE A 389 -21.88 -24.57 -20.99
C ILE A 389 -22.75 -24.60 -19.72
N PRO A 390 -22.28 -24.01 -18.61
CA PRO A 390 -22.97 -24.14 -17.34
C PRO A 390 -24.24 -23.26 -17.29
N PRO A 391 -25.34 -23.73 -16.67
CA PRO A 391 -26.57 -22.95 -16.56
C PRO A 391 -26.50 -21.82 -15.53
N GLY A 392 -27.49 -20.93 -15.60
CA GLY A 392 -27.92 -20.05 -14.52
C GLY A 392 -29.30 -20.46 -13.97
N VAL A 393 -29.71 -19.82 -12.87
CA VAL A 393 -31.06 -19.96 -12.28
C VAL A 393 -31.73 -18.59 -12.16
N ASN A 394 -33.01 -18.57 -11.79
CA ASN A 394 -33.77 -17.35 -11.49
C ASN A 394 -33.96 -16.37 -12.66
N PHE A 395 -33.85 -16.84 -13.90
CA PHE A 395 -34.22 -16.08 -15.11
C PHE A 395 -35.43 -16.72 -15.82
N SER A 396 -36.38 -15.87 -16.22
CA SER A 396 -37.59 -16.19 -16.99
C SER A 396 -37.68 -15.33 -18.25
N SER A 397 -37.52 -14.01 -18.13
CA SER A 397 -37.64 -13.07 -19.27
C SER A 397 -36.94 -11.75 -18.96
N PRO A 398 -36.31 -11.07 -19.94
CA PRO A 398 -35.68 -9.79 -19.71
C PRO A 398 -36.72 -8.65 -19.52
N PRO A 399 -36.33 -7.51 -18.90
CA PRO A 399 -37.13 -6.29 -18.90
C PRO A 399 -37.48 -5.81 -20.33
N GLU A 400 -38.62 -5.13 -20.52
CA GLU A 400 -39.11 -4.69 -21.84
C GLU A 400 -38.12 -3.84 -22.65
N LYS A 401 -37.29 -3.04 -21.98
CA LYS A 401 -36.28 -2.16 -22.61
C LYS A 401 -34.85 -2.68 -22.40
N SER A 402 -34.70 -3.98 -22.14
CA SER A 402 -33.40 -4.58 -21.89
C SER A 402 -32.50 -4.55 -23.13
N PRO A 403 -31.21 -4.20 -22.98
CA PRO A 403 -30.24 -4.32 -24.07
C PRO A 403 -30.01 -5.76 -24.55
N LEU A 404 -30.53 -6.77 -23.82
CA LEU A 404 -30.49 -8.18 -24.20
C LEU A 404 -31.39 -8.49 -25.42
N ILE A 405 -32.52 -7.78 -25.56
CA ILE A 405 -33.51 -8.02 -26.63
C ILE A 405 -32.90 -7.64 -27.98
N GLY A 406 -32.93 -8.56 -28.95
CA GLY A 406 -32.34 -8.34 -30.26
C GLY A 406 -30.82 -8.15 -30.19
N SER A 407 -30.14 -8.80 -29.25
CA SER A 407 -28.68 -8.77 -29.07
C SER A 407 -28.04 -10.12 -29.42
N PRO A 408 -26.72 -10.22 -29.58
CA PRO A 408 -26.06 -11.51 -29.80
C PRO A 408 -26.07 -12.40 -28.55
N PHE A 409 -26.57 -11.93 -27.41
CA PHE A 409 -26.48 -12.63 -26.13
C PHE A 409 -27.79 -13.34 -25.76
N ARG A 410 -27.67 -14.51 -25.12
CA ARG A 410 -28.80 -15.22 -24.50
C ARG A 410 -28.42 -15.77 -23.13
N VAL A 411 -29.33 -15.74 -22.17
CA VAL A 411 -29.07 -16.33 -20.85
C VAL A 411 -29.10 -17.86 -20.94
N GLN A 412 -28.05 -18.52 -20.42
CA GLN A 412 -27.96 -19.98 -20.41
C GLN A 412 -28.82 -20.58 -19.28
N LEU A 413 -29.81 -21.41 -19.61
CA LEU A 413 -30.79 -21.92 -18.63
C LEU A 413 -30.64 -23.39 -18.28
N LYS A 414 -30.01 -24.18 -19.15
CA LYS A 414 -29.82 -25.62 -18.98
C LYS A 414 -28.36 -25.99 -19.26
N PRO A 415 -27.80 -27.04 -18.66
CA PRO A 415 -26.50 -27.52 -19.09
C PRO A 415 -26.58 -27.93 -20.57
N GLU A 416 -25.67 -27.38 -21.39
CA GLU A 416 -25.59 -27.65 -22.83
C GLU A 416 -24.18 -28.11 -23.19
N LYS A 417 -24.05 -29.05 -24.13
CA LYS A 417 -22.73 -29.47 -24.61
C LYS A 417 -22.02 -28.32 -25.30
N TRP A 418 -20.77 -28.08 -24.93
CA TRP A 418 -19.96 -27.00 -25.47
C TRP A 418 -19.16 -27.49 -26.68
N PHE A 419 -19.49 -26.95 -27.86
CA PHE A 419 -18.79 -27.24 -29.10
C PHE A 419 -17.91 -26.06 -29.53
N PRO A 420 -16.74 -26.33 -30.12
CA PRO A 420 -15.97 -25.31 -30.81
C PRO A 420 -16.78 -24.58 -31.87
N LYS A 421 -16.56 -23.26 -32.00
CA LYS A 421 -17.17 -22.48 -33.09
C LYS A 421 -16.72 -22.96 -34.48
N GLN A 422 -15.50 -23.48 -34.57
CA GLN A 422 -14.93 -24.08 -35.79
C GLN A 422 -14.11 -25.33 -35.43
N PRO A 423 -14.10 -26.37 -36.30
CA PRO A 423 -13.22 -27.52 -36.10
C PRO A 423 -11.75 -27.10 -35.99
N GLY A 424 -11.04 -27.65 -35.00
CA GLY A 424 -9.62 -27.35 -34.79
C GLY A 424 -9.33 -26.06 -34.01
N VAL A 425 -10.35 -25.30 -33.61
CA VAL A 425 -10.20 -24.12 -32.74
C VAL A 425 -10.58 -24.52 -31.31
N PRO A 426 -9.77 -24.19 -30.28
CA PRO A 426 -10.13 -24.45 -28.89
C PRO A 426 -11.41 -23.70 -28.45
N LEU A 427 -12.08 -24.21 -27.41
CA LEU A 427 -13.15 -23.44 -26.77
C LEU A 427 -12.58 -22.15 -26.15
N ARG A 428 -13.29 -21.04 -26.30
CA ARG A 428 -12.90 -19.74 -25.76
C ARG A 428 -14.03 -19.13 -24.97
N ALA A 429 -13.68 -18.51 -23.85
CA ALA A 429 -14.62 -18.00 -22.89
C ALA A 429 -14.09 -16.73 -22.22
N ALA A 430 -15.00 -15.99 -21.58
CA ALA A 430 -14.63 -14.80 -20.83
C ALA A 430 -15.29 -14.76 -19.44
N VAL A 431 -14.62 -14.12 -18.48
CA VAL A 431 -15.16 -13.78 -17.16
C VAL A 431 -15.11 -12.26 -16.97
N SER A 432 -16.23 -11.66 -16.60
CA SER A 432 -16.32 -10.23 -16.26
C SER A 432 -16.58 -10.04 -14.77
N SER A 433 -15.91 -9.05 -14.17
CA SER A 433 -16.30 -8.52 -12.86
C SER A 433 -16.18 -7.01 -12.83
N PHE A 434 -17.22 -6.34 -12.32
CA PHE A 434 -17.33 -4.89 -12.26
C PHE A 434 -17.67 -4.47 -10.83
N GLY A 435 -16.68 -3.93 -10.12
CA GLY A 435 -16.77 -3.58 -8.71
C GLY A 435 -17.35 -2.19 -8.47
N PHE A 436 -17.88 -1.97 -7.27
CA PHE A 436 -18.20 -0.62 -6.78
C PHE A 436 -17.01 0.32 -6.93
N GLY A 437 -17.29 1.59 -7.16
CA GLY A 437 -16.26 2.57 -7.53
C GLY A 437 -15.89 2.53 -9.01
N GLY A 438 -16.44 1.59 -9.80
CA GLY A 438 -16.16 1.44 -11.22
C GLY A 438 -14.85 0.68 -11.48
N ILE A 439 -14.54 -0.31 -10.65
CA ILE A 439 -13.30 -1.08 -10.74
C ILE A 439 -13.54 -2.30 -11.64
N ASN A 440 -13.04 -2.28 -12.88
CA ASN A 440 -13.43 -3.24 -13.90
C ASN A 440 -12.31 -4.25 -14.18
N ALA A 441 -12.69 -5.51 -14.38
CA ALA A 441 -11.81 -6.60 -14.80
C ALA A 441 -12.50 -7.51 -15.83
N HIS A 442 -11.75 -7.94 -16.84
CA HIS A 442 -12.18 -8.90 -17.84
C HIS A 442 -11.07 -9.90 -18.16
N VAL A 443 -11.36 -11.20 -18.10
CA VAL A 443 -10.39 -12.28 -18.30
C VAL A 443 -10.81 -13.15 -19.46
N LEU A 444 -9.89 -13.41 -20.40
CA LEU A 444 -10.07 -14.30 -21.54
C LEU A 444 -9.36 -15.63 -21.30
N ILE A 445 -10.11 -16.72 -21.46
CA ILE A 445 -9.67 -18.09 -21.15
C ILE A 445 -9.91 -19.00 -22.35
N GLU A 446 -8.92 -19.82 -22.66
CA GLU A 446 -8.98 -20.85 -23.68
C GLU A 446 -8.96 -22.26 -23.06
N GLU A 447 -9.63 -23.22 -23.70
CA GLU A 447 -9.50 -24.64 -23.39
C GLU A 447 -8.08 -25.13 -23.68
N TRP A 448 -7.56 -25.98 -22.80
CA TRP A 448 -6.36 -26.76 -23.08
C TRP A 448 -6.71 -28.08 -23.76
N ASP A 449 -6.15 -28.31 -24.95
CA ASP A 449 -6.23 -29.57 -25.68
C ASP A 449 -4.83 -29.92 -26.23
N GLY A 450 -4.18 -30.92 -25.63
CA GLY A 450 -2.79 -31.28 -25.95
C GLY A 450 -2.56 -31.68 -27.43
N GLU A 451 -3.58 -32.18 -28.13
CA GLU A 451 -3.45 -32.48 -29.56
C GLU A 451 -3.52 -31.22 -30.41
N LEU A 452 -4.45 -30.30 -30.10
CA LEU A 452 -4.57 -29.03 -30.83
C LEU A 452 -3.35 -28.13 -30.57
N HIS A 453 -2.85 -28.10 -29.34
CA HIS A 453 -1.69 -27.32 -28.96
C HIS A 453 -0.37 -27.94 -29.43
N GLY A 454 -0.33 -29.27 -29.64
CA GLY A 454 0.81 -29.97 -30.25
C GLY A 454 0.83 -29.99 -31.79
N ARG A 455 -0.32 -29.75 -32.46
CA ARG A 455 -0.48 -29.71 -33.94
C ARG A 455 -0.42 -28.32 -34.55
N ALA A 456 -0.56 -27.26 -33.77
CA ALA A 456 -0.08 -25.97 -34.23
C ALA A 456 1.36 -26.21 -34.69
N PRO A 457 1.77 -25.81 -35.92
CA PRO A 457 3.19 -25.68 -36.17
C PRO A 457 3.74 -24.88 -34.98
N ALA A 458 4.98 -25.10 -34.60
CA ALA A 458 5.76 -23.97 -34.12
C ALA A 458 5.72 -22.95 -35.28
N ALA A 459 4.59 -22.24 -35.44
CA ALA A 459 4.48 -21.05 -36.23
C ALA A 459 5.54 -20.23 -35.56
N GLY A 460 6.67 -20.12 -36.26
CA GLY A 460 7.80 -19.38 -35.76
C GLY A 460 7.23 -18.02 -35.36
N VAL A 461 7.01 -17.82 -34.07
CA VAL A 461 7.62 -16.69 -33.42
C VAL A 461 9.06 -16.86 -33.83
N SER A 462 9.41 -16.20 -34.92
CA SER A 462 10.74 -16.31 -35.45
C SER A 462 11.61 -15.99 -34.25
N LYS A 463 12.58 -16.85 -33.93
CA LYS A 463 13.80 -16.39 -33.27
C LYS A 463 14.57 -15.41 -34.20
N SER A 464 13.91 -14.80 -35.20
CA SER A 464 14.44 -13.71 -36.00
C SER A 464 14.07 -12.43 -35.27
N GLY A 465 15.11 -11.84 -34.70
CA GLY A 465 15.00 -10.71 -33.79
C GLY A 465 14.44 -11.14 -32.44
N VAL A 466 15.29 -11.74 -31.58
CA VAL A 466 15.35 -11.17 -30.23
C VAL A 466 15.69 -9.71 -30.47
N VAL A 467 14.67 -8.86 -30.60
CA VAL A 467 14.86 -7.45 -30.32
C VAL A 467 15.22 -7.49 -28.85
N SER A 468 16.51 -7.47 -28.57
CA SER A 468 17.00 -7.17 -27.23
C SER A 468 16.37 -5.82 -26.92
N TRP A 469 15.28 -5.85 -26.18
CA TRP A 469 14.80 -4.63 -25.57
C TRP A 469 15.99 -4.13 -24.72
N PRO A 470 16.24 -2.81 -24.70
CA PRO A 470 16.93 -2.24 -23.55
C PRO A 470 16.29 -2.83 -22.29
N GLY A 471 17.05 -3.06 -21.22
CA GLY A 471 16.47 -3.57 -19.97
C GLY A 471 15.17 -2.83 -19.57
N PRO A 472 14.32 -3.43 -18.72
CA PRO A 472 13.04 -2.84 -18.33
C PRO A 472 13.22 -1.36 -17.96
N PRO A 473 12.33 -0.45 -18.39
CA PRO A 473 12.58 0.97 -18.26
C PRO A 473 12.71 1.35 -16.79
N ASP A 474 13.66 2.23 -16.52
CA ASP A 474 13.82 2.88 -15.23
C ASP A 474 12.57 3.69 -14.89
N ILE A 475 12.20 3.72 -13.62
CA ILE A 475 10.99 4.41 -13.15
C ILE A 475 11.39 5.62 -12.33
N ALA A 476 10.96 6.80 -12.77
CA ALA A 476 11.21 8.08 -12.10
C ALA A 476 10.11 8.40 -11.08
N VAL A 477 10.53 8.91 -9.92
CA VAL A 477 9.64 9.54 -8.95
C VAL A 477 9.52 11.02 -9.28
N VAL A 478 8.36 11.46 -9.75
CA VAL A 478 8.16 12.82 -10.29
C VAL A 478 7.40 13.77 -9.37
N GLY A 479 6.69 13.24 -8.38
CA GLY A 479 6.03 14.04 -7.34
C GLY A 479 5.83 13.23 -6.08
N MET A 480 5.81 13.89 -4.92
CA MET A 480 5.63 13.24 -3.62
C MET A 480 4.79 14.08 -2.66
N GLU A 481 4.22 13.44 -1.65
CA GLU A 481 3.60 14.10 -0.49
C GLU A 481 3.63 13.18 0.74
N THR A 482 3.68 13.77 1.93
CA THR A 482 3.56 13.09 3.22
C THR A 482 2.78 13.94 4.22
N VAL A 483 2.00 13.29 5.08
CA VAL A 483 1.28 13.93 6.19
C VAL A 483 1.49 13.11 7.47
N PHE A 484 2.04 13.74 8.50
CA PHE A 484 2.30 13.12 9.81
C PHE A 484 1.93 14.08 10.93
N GLY A 485 1.18 13.58 11.92
CA GLY A 485 0.70 14.38 13.04
C GLY A 485 -0.13 15.60 12.60
N ASN A 486 -0.15 16.64 13.43
CA ASN A 486 -0.88 17.89 13.12
C ASN A 486 -0.10 18.85 12.20
N GLN A 487 1.08 18.46 11.70
CA GLN A 487 1.94 19.30 10.86
C GLN A 487 2.04 18.70 9.46
N ALA A 488 1.38 19.32 8.47
CA ALA A 488 1.20 18.70 7.15
C ALA A 488 2.14 19.26 6.08
N GLY A 489 2.61 18.38 5.19
CA GLY A 489 3.21 18.72 3.91
C GLY A 489 4.67 18.28 3.74
N LEU A 490 5.01 17.95 2.50
CA LEU A 490 6.32 17.43 2.07
C LEU A 490 7.46 18.34 2.52
N ARG A 491 7.20 19.65 2.50
CA ARG A 491 8.18 20.65 2.89
C ARG A 491 8.58 20.54 4.36
N ARG A 492 7.59 20.44 5.25
CA ARG A 492 7.80 20.28 6.69
C ARG A 492 8.44 18.93 6.99
N PHE A 493 7.99 17.89 6.29
CA PHE A 493 8.58 16.56 6.38
C PHE A 493 10.07 16.56 6.03
N GLN A 494 10.43 17.13 4.87
CA GLN A 494 11.81 17.29 4.43
C GLN A 494 12.66 18.00 5.48
N GLU A 495 12.17 19.10 6.05
CA GLU A 495 12.91 19.85 7.08
C GLU A 495 13.08 19.04 8.37
N ALA A 496 12.05 18.31 8.81
CA ALA A 496 12.10 17.50 10.02
C ALA A 496 13.12 16.36 9.87
N VAL A 497 12.96 15.52 8.84
CA VAL A 497 13.76 14.29 8.70
C VAL A 497 15.21 14.58 8.37
N LEU A 498 15.50 15.62 7.57
CA LEU A 498 16.88 16.01 7.26
C LEU A 498 17.60 16.74 8.41
N LYS A 499 16.85 17.25 9.39
CA LYS A 499 17.40 17.84 10.62
C LYS A 499 17.52 16.83 11.77
N GLY A 500 16.75 15.74 11.73
CA GLY A 500 16.61 14.82 12.85
C GLY A 500 15.59 15.24 13.89
N GLU A 501 14.55 15.98 13.50
CA GLU A 501 13.41 16.30 14.38
C GLU A 501 12.37 15.18 14.34
N SER A 502 11.79 14.85 15.49
CA SER A 502 10.66 13.92 15.57
C SER A 502 9.30 14.62 15.44
N PHE A 503 8.28 13.82 15.15
CA PHE A 503 6.87 14.23 15.10
C PHE A 503 6.10 13.82 16.37
N PHE A 504 6.80 13.28 17.38
CA PHE A 504 6.17 12.79 18.60
C PHE A 504 5.57 13.93 19.42
N ASP A 505 4.32 13.75 19.82
CA ASP A 505 3.56 14.65 20.66
C ASP A 505 2.77 13.84 21.70
N SER A 506 2.27 14.49 22.74
CA SER A 506 1.42 13.84 23.73
C SER A 506 0.00 13.59 23.18
N PRO A 507 -0.66 12.48 23.54
CA PRO A 507 -2.02 12.21 23.10
C PRO A 507 -2.99 13.26 23.64
N SER A 508 -3.96 13.66 22.82
CA SER A 508 -5.06 14.53 23.28
C SER A 508 -6.02 13.75 24.20
N GLN A 509 -6.69 14.45 25.11
CA GLN A 509 -7.65 13.82 26.04
C GLN A 509 -8.81 13.11 25.31
N GLU A 510 -9.17 13.57 24.11
CA GLU A 510 -10.28 13.03 23.33
C GLU A 510 -9.88 11.89 22.39
N ARG A 511 -8.58 11.64 22.18
CA ARG A 511 -8.04 10.70 21.16
C ARG A 511 -8.72 9.33 21.17
N TRP A 512 -8.91 8.75 22.35
CA TRP A 512 -9.52 7.43 22.52
C TRP A 512 -10.93 7.49 23.12
N ARG A 513 -11.68 8.58 22.85
CA ARG A 513 -13.08 8.78 23.29
C ARG A 513 -13.25 8.59 24.82
N GLY A 514 -12.23 8.98 25.59
CA GLY A 514 -12.16 8.82 27.04
C GLY A 514 -11.89 7.40 27.55
N PHE A 515 -11.29 6.53 26.72
CA PHE A 515 -10.81 5.20 27.11
C PHE A 515 -9.29 5.15 27.35
N GLY A 516 -8.64 6.28 27.66
CA GLY A 516 -7.19 6.33 27.93
C GLY A 516 -6.76 5.52 29.15
N GLU A 517 -7.54 5.54 30.23
CA GLU A 517 -7.27 4.71 31.40
C GLU A 517 -7.36 3.21 31.07
N LEU A 518 -8.37 2.82 30.27
CA LEU A 518 -8.48 1.45 29.76
C LEU A 518 -7.22 1.06 28.98
N LEU A 519 -6.76 1.91 28.06
CA LEU A 519 -5.53 1.63 27.33
C LEU A 519 -4.34 1.43 28.27
N ASN A 520 -4.16 2.32 29.25
CA ASN A 520 -3.06 2.23 30.20
C ASN A 520 -3.12 0.94 31.02
N ASP A 521 -4.31 0.48 31.41
CA ASP A 521 -4.51 -0.79 32.11
C ASP A 521 -4.06 -1.99 31.24
N TRP A 522 -4.38 -1.98 29.94
CA TRP A 522 -3.94 -3.01 28.98
C TRP A 522 -2.42 -2.96 28.72
N LEU A 523 -1.82 -1.77 28.66
CA LEU A 523 -0.39 -1.58 28.45
C LEU A 523 0.44 -1.82 29.72
N GLY A 524 -0.18 -1.75 30.90
CA GLY A 524 0.47 -1.75 32.20
C GLY A 524 1.29 -0.48 32.49
N HIS A 525 1.16 0.57 31.66
CA HIS A 525 1.83 1.85 31.80
C HIS A 525 1.12 2.93 30.96
N GLU A 526 1.41 4.19 31.24
CA GLU A 526 0.90 5.32 30.46
C GLU A 526 1.69 5.52 29.17
N LEU A 527 0.98 5.63 28.03
CA LEU A 527 1.58 5.99 26.75
C LEU A 527 1.86 7.51 26.71
N LYS A 528 3.14 7.89 26.75
CA LYS A 528 3.56 9.30 26.90
C LYS A 528 3.51 10.11 25.61
N ALA A 529 3.78 9.47 24.48
CA ALA A 529 3.93 10.14 23.20
C ALA A 529 3.54 9.24 22.01
N GLY A 530 3.34 9.87 20.86
CA GLY A 530 3.08 9.21 19.59
C GLY A 530 2.90 10.26 18.49
N VAL A 531 2.59 9.83 17.27
CA VAL A 531 2.28 10.74 16.16
C VAL A 531 0.79 10.69 15.90
N PHE A 532 0.05 11.73 16.30
CA PHE A 532 -1.41 11.70 16.26
C PHE A 532 -1.95 12.71 15.25
N ILE A 533 -2.82 12.24 14.35
CA ILE A 533 -3.66 13.12 13.54
C ILE A 533 -4.96 13.34 14.31
N ASN A 534 -5.15 14.55 14.86
CA ASN A 534 -6.35 14.87 15.65
C ASN A 534 -7.53 15.30 14.76
N GLU A 535 -7.25 15.90 13.61
CA GLU A 535 -8.28 16.40 12.69
C GLU A 535 -7.85 16.20 11.24
N VAL A 536 -8.79 15.78 10.39
CA VAL A 536 -8.65 15.77 8.93
C VAL A 536 -9.68 16.71 8.36
N SER A 537 -9.23 17.75 7.67
CA SER A 537 -10.10 18.76 7.06
C SER A 537 -9.93 18.79 5.54
N ALA A 538 -11.03 19.09 4.84
CA ALA A 538 -11.08 19.30 3.40
C ALA A 538 -11.94 20.53 3.11
N LEU A 539 -11.53 21.35 2.13
CA LEU A 539 -12.30 22.54 1.78
C LEU A 539 -13.59 22.13 1.04
N ILE A 540 -14.69 22.84 1.32
CA ILE A 540 -15.95 22.61 0.61
C ILE A 540 -15.74 22.86 -0.89
N GLY A 541 -16.13 21.88 -1.70
CA GLY A 541 -15.96 21.93 -3.16
C GLY A 541 -14.58 21.50 -3.67
N GLU A 542 -13.62 21.19 -2.80
CA GLU A 542 -12.28 20.73 -3.20
C GLU A 542 -12.35 19.38 -3.93
N PHE A 543 -13.11 18.42 -3.37
CA PHE A 543 -13.19 17.05 -3.86
C PHE A 543 -14.57 16.62 -4.39
N ASN A 544 -15.46 17.58 -4.71
CA ASN A 544 -16.85 17.31 -5.12
C ASN A 544 -17.62 16.38 -4.15
N ILE A 545 -17.24 16.38 -2.88
CA ILE A 545 -17.94 15.64 -1.82
C ILE A 545 -19.03 16.56 -1.25
N PRO A 546 -20.29 16.12 -1.18
CA PRO A 546 -21.35 16.90 -0.54
C PRO A 546 -20.98 17.23 0.92
N PRO A 547 -21.17 18.47 1.41
CA PRO A 547 -20.76 18.84 2.77
C PRO A 547 -21.36 17.97 3.88
N ARG A 548 -22.57 17.43 3.66
CA ARG A 548 -23.25 16.54 4.62
C ARG A 548 -22.64 15.14 4.68
N GLU A 549 -21.87 14.72 3.67
CA GLU A 549 -21.22 13.41 3.61
C GLU A 549 -19.81 13.44 4.19
N ILE A 550 -19.17 14.60 4.30
CA ILE A 550 -17.79 14.72 4.82
C ILE A 550 -17.65 14.07 6.21
N PRO A 551 -18.55 14.31 7.20
CA PRO A 551 -18.45 13.68 8.51
C PRO A 551 -18.72 12.16 8.52
N ASP A 552 -19.26 11.62 7.43
CA ASP A 552 -19.65 10.22 7.30
C ASP A 552 -18.55 9.38 6.62
N ILE A 553 -17.52 10.02 6.07
CA ILE A 553 -16.39 9.37 5.40
C ILE A 553 -15.29 9.08 6.43
N LEU A 554 -14.73 7.86 6.39
CA LEU A 554 -13.60 7.52 7.25
C LEU A 554 -12.43 8.48 7.01
N PRO A 555 -11.75 8.96 8.07
CA PRO A 555 -10.68 9.94 7.94
C PRO A 555 -9.56 9.51 6.97
N GLN A 556 -9.27 8.21 6.87
CA GLN A 556 -8.30 7.65 5.93
C GLN A 556 -8.56 8.09 4.47
N HIS A 557 -9.83 8.11 4.03
CA HIS A 557 -10.19 8.48 2.66
C HIS A 557 -9.93 9.96 2.38
N LEU A 558 -10.30 10.84 3.31
CA LEU A 558 -10.11 12.29 3.15
C LEU A 558 -8.63 12.66 3.23
N LEU A 559 -7.90 12.02 4.14
CA LEU A 559 -6.45 12.19 4.28
C LEU A 559 -5.72 11.76 3.01
N MET A 560 -6.07 10.58 2.46
CA MET A 560 -5.46 10.08 1.24
C MET A 560 -5.83 10.92 0.01
N LEU A 561 -7.07 11.40 -0.12
CA LEU A 561 -7.47 12.33 -1.19
C LEU A 561 -6.63 13.60 -1.18
N THR A 562 -6.45 14.20 0.00
CA THR A 562 -5.65 15.42 0.17
C THR A 562 -4.18 15.17 -0.15
N THR A 563 -3.64 14.04 0.32
CA THR A 563 -2.26 13.63 0.08
C THR A 563 -2.00 13.37 -1.41
N ALA A 564 -2.90 12.64 -2.08
CA ALA A 564 -2.86 12.39 -3.52
C ALA A 564 -2.92 13.69 -4.34
N ALA A 565 -3.83 14.61 -3.99
CA ALA A 565 -3.96 15.89 -4.67
C ALA A 565 -2.67 16.71 -4.62
N ARG A 566 -1.98 16.70 -3.47
CA ARG A 566 -0.73 17.44 -3.30
C ARG A 566 0.44 16.76 -3.98
N ALA A 567 0.53 15.43 -4.01
CA ALA A 567 1.55 14.72 -4.78
C ALA A 567 1.38 14.94 -6.30
N LEU A 568 0.14 14.94 -6.81
CA LEU A 568 -0.15 15.30 -8.21
C LEU A 568 0.25 16.76 -8.52
N LYS A 569 -0.01 17.69 -7.60
CA LYS A 569 0.43 19.09 -7.73
C LYS A 569 1.96 19.20 -7.72
N ASP A 570 2.64 18.46 -6.84
CA ASP A 570 4.11 18.42 -6.77
C ASP A 570 4.72 17.87 -8.07
N ALA A 571 4.07 16.89 -8.69
CA ALA A 571 4.41 16.38 -10.03
C ALA A 571 4.07 17.33 -11.19
N GLY A 572 3.51 18.52 -10.92
CA GLY A 572 3.08 19.45 -11.97
C GLY A 572 1.87 18.96 -12.79
N LEU A 573 1.13 17.95 -12.30
CA LEU A 573 0.00 17.35 -13.01
C LEU A 573 -1.32 18.05 -12.67
N PRO A 574 -2.05 18.61 -13.66
CA PRO A 574 -3.37 19.20 -13.42
C PRO A 574 -4.37 18.16 -12.89
N LEU A 575 -5.06 18.48 -11.80
CA LEU A 575 -5.95 17.55 -11.09
C LEU A 575 -7.19 17.11 -11.90
N ARG A 576 -7.60 17.88 -12.91
CA ARG A 576 -8.85 17.63 -13.67
C ARG A 576 -8.63 17.24 -15.13
N LYS A 577 -7.42 16.83 -15.50
CA LYS A 577 -7.09 16.35 -16.85
C LYS A 577 -7.37 14.85 -16.93
N LYS A 578 -8.14 14.40 -17.92
CA LYS A 578 -8.38 12.97 -18.18
C LYS A 578 -7.07 12.25 -18.49
N ARG A 579 -6.86 11.11 -17.82
CA ARG A 579 -5.69 10.24 -18.01
C ARG A 579 -6.15 8.77 -18.04
N PRO A 580 -6.65 8.29 -19.20
CA PRO A 580 -7.22 6.94 -19.32
C PRO A 580 -6.24 5.80 -18.98
N ARG A 581 -4.93 6.05 -19.10
CA ARG A 581 -3.85 5.10 -18.83
C ARG A 581 -3.03 5.46 -17.57
N MET A 582 -3.61 6.22 -16.64
CA MET A 582 -2.99 6.45 -15.33
C MET A 582 -3.66 5.58 -14.27
N GLY A 583 -2.89 4.75 -13.58
CA GLY A 583 -3.37 3.88 -12.51
C GLY A 583 -3.29 4.53 -11.12
N VAL A 584 -3.98 3.92 -10.15
CA VAL A 584 -3.89 4.29 -8.74
C VAL A 584 -3.93 3.07 -7.83
N VAL A 585 -3.00 2.98 -6.89
CA VAL A 585 -2.93 1.90 -5.90
C VAL A 585 -2.59 2.47 -4.53
N ILE A 586 -3.36 2.07 -3.51
CA ILE A 586 -3.20 2.59 -2.15
C ILE A 586 -2.88 1.45 -1.19
N GLY A 587 -1.75 1.54 -0.50
CA GLY A 587 -1.43 0.69 0.64
C GLY A 587 -2.24 1.11 1.88
N MET A 588 -3.00 0.21 2.47
CA MET A 588 -3.75 0.49 3.70
C MET A 588 -3.92 -0.80 4.52
N ASP A 589 -4.40 -0.65 5.75
CA ASP A 589 -5.01 -1.74 6.50
C ASP A 589 -6.44 -1.41 6.93
N PHE A 590 -7.17 -2.43 7.36
CA PHE A 590 -8.54 -2.30 7.83
C PHE A 590 -8.66 -1.37 9.05
N ASP A 591 -9.50 -0.33 8.90
CA ASP A 591 -9.91 0.55 9.98
C ASP A 591 -10.85 -0.18 10.95
N VAL A 592 -10.32 -0.49 12.13
CA VAL A 592 -11.05 -1.21 13.18
C VAL A 592 -12.27 -0.48 13.72
N GLN A 593 -12.41 0.83 13.50
CA GLN A 593 -13.60 1.58 13.90
C GLN A 593 -14.84 1.15 13.12
N ALA A 594 -14.71 0.49 11.98
CA ALA A 594 -15.84 -0.15 11.32
C ALA A 594 -16.51 -1.22 12.20
N ASN A 595 -15.82 -1.79 13.19
CA ASN A 595 -16.44 -2.69 14.17
C ASN A 595 -17.32 -1.96 15.21
N ASP A 596 -17.29 -0.62 15.28
CA ASP A 596 -18.14 0.14 16.22
C ASP A 596 -19.63 -0.12 15.95
N TYR A 597 -20.01 -0.41 14.70
CA TYR A 597 -21.39 -0.78 14.34
C TYR A 597 -21.82 -2.10 14.98
N HIS A 598 -20.91 -3.08 15.08
CA HIS A 598 -21.18 -4.31 15.79
C HIS A 598 -21.46 -4.04 17.28
N VAL A 599 -20.62 -3.23 17.92
CA VAL A 599 -20.81 -2.83 19.33
C VAL A 599 -22.13 -2.07 19.47
N ARG A 600 -22.44 -1.14 18.56
CA ARG A 600 -23.70 -0.40 18.55
C ARG A 600 -24.91 -1.33 18.50
N TRP A 601 -24.93 -2.32 17.61
CA TRP A 601 -26.05 -3.26 17.54
C TRP A 601 -26.13 -4.15 18.78
N SER A 602 -24.99 -4.61 19.31
CA SER A 602 -24.94 -5.47 20.50
C SER A 602 -25.42 -4.78 21.78
N LEU A 603 -25.34 -3.43 21.87
CA LEU A 603 -25.73 -2.68 23.06
C LEU A 603 -27.17 -2.90 23.51
N ALA A 604 -28.11 -3.17 22.60
CA ALA A 604 -29.49 -3.48 23.00
C ALA A 604 -29.56 -4.77 23.84
N LYS A 605 -28.78 -5.78 23.46
CA LYS A 605 -28.66 -7.05 24.17
C LYS A 605 -27.91 -6.88 25.49
N GLU A 606 -26.81 -6.12 25.50
CA GLU A 606 -26.02 -5.88 26.72
C GLU A 606 -26.80 -5.04 27.74
N ALA A 607 -27.50 -3.98 27.31
CA ALA A 607 -28.38 -3.20 28.18
C ALA A 607 -29.45 -4.07 28.84
N GLY A 608 -30.02 -5.03 28.11
CA GLY A 608 -30.98 -5.99 28.67
C GLY A 608 -30.38 -6.92 29.73
N LYS A 609 -29.07 -7.21 29.66
CA LYS A 609 -28.36 -7.95 30.73
C LYS A 609 -28.09 -7.04 31.93
N TRP A 610 -27.66 -5.80 31.70
CA TRP A 610 -27.40 -4.84 32.76
C TRP A 610 -28.68 -4.52 33.55
N GLU A 611 -29.81 -4.34 32.87
CA GLU A 611 -31.10 -4.09 33.53
C GLU A 611 -31.48 -5.22 34.51
N LYS A 612 -31.24 -6.47 34.12
CA LYS A 612 -31.53 -7.64 34.97
C LYS A 612 -30.63 -7.75 36.19
N VAL A 613 -29.41 -7.21 36.13
CA VAL A 613 -28.41 -7.33 37.20
C VAL A 613 -28.39 -6.10 38.11
N LYS A 614 -28.51 -4.91 37.53
CA LYS A 614 -28.42 -3.63 38.23
C LYS A 614 -29.80 -3.07 38.63
N GLU A 615 -30.90 -3.68 38.16
CA GLU A 615 -32.29 -3.32 38.48
C GLU A 615 -32.55 -1.81 38.41
N THR A 616 -32.24 -1.18 37.26
CA THR A 616 -32.26 0.29 37.16
C THR A 616 -33.65 0.91 37.34
N GLY A 617 -34.72 0.09 37.21
CA GLY A 617 -36.10 0.48 37.47
C GLY A 617 -36.72 1.27 36.32
N LEU A 618 -36.15 1.20 35.12
CA LEU A 618 -36.63 1.91 33.95
C LEU A 618 -37.96 1.32 33.44
N SER A 619 -38.89 2.19 33.05
CA SER A 619 -40.07 1.77 32.29
C SER A 619 -39.67 1.24 30.91
N ALA A 620 -40.54 0.51 30.22
CA ALA A 620 -40.24 0.01 28.87
C ALA A 620 -39.85 1.14 27.89
N SER A 621 -40.50 2.32 27.98
CA SER A 621 -40.14 3.49 27.18
C SER A 621 -38.82 4.13 27.62
N GLY A 622 -38.57 4.17 28.94
CA GLY A 622 -37.30 4.63 29.51
C GLY A 622 -36.12 3.76 29.06
N PHE A 623 -36.27 2.44 29.10
CA PHE A 623 -35.28 1.48 28.63
C PHE A 623 -35.00 1.63 27.14
N SER A 624 -36.04 1.73 26.30
CA SER A 624 -35.86 1.96 24.86
C SER A 624 -35.11 3.25 24.57
N LYS A 625 -35.40 4.33 25.30
CA LYS A 625 -34.70 5.61 25.16
C LYS A 625 -33.24 5.49 25.59
N TRP A 626 -32.98 4.83 26.71
CA TRP A 626 -31.62 4.58 27.20
C TRP A 626 -30.78 3.78 26.21
N VAL A 627 -31.34 2.72 25.61
CA VAL A 627 -30.66 1.94 24.57
C VAL A 627 -30.30 2.80 23.36
N GLU A 628 -31.19 3.67 22.90
CA GLU A 628 -30.88 4.57 21.77
C GLU A 628 -29.82 5.63 22.14
N GLU A 629 -29.82 6.15 23.36
CA GLU A 629 -28.77 7.04 23.87
C GLU A 629 -27.41 6.32 23.96
N LEU A 630 -27.38 5.07 24.46
CA LEU A 630 -26.18 4.23 24.48
C LEU A 630 -25.63 3.99 23.08
N LYS A 631 -26.50 3.61 22.14
CA LYS A 631 -26.13 3.40 20.73
C LYS A 631 -25.52 4.65 20.13
N ASN A 632 -26.15 5.81 20.30
CA ASN A 632 -25.69 7.08 19.75
C ASN A 632 -24.40 7.58 20.43
N GLY A 633 -24.19 7.26 21.71
CA GLY A 633 -22.94 7.52 22.41
C GLY A 633 -21.78 6.64 21.96
N CYS A 634 -22.05 5.43 21.44
CA CYS A 634 -21.04 4.53 20.87
C CYS A 634 -20.58 5.01 19.47
N CYS A 635 -21.52 5.06 18.52
CA CYS A 635 -21.31 5.62 17.19
C CYS A 635 -22.65 5.98 16.54
N PRO A 636 -22.71 6.87 15.53
CA PRO A 636 -23.93 7.13 14.77
C PRO A 636 -24.44 5.89 14.00
N PRO A 637 -25.73 5.84 13.62
CA PRO A 637 -26.29 4.72 12.87
C PRO A 637 -25.63 4.51 11.50
N LEU A 638 -25.64 3.27 11.00
CA LEU A 638 -25.14 2.96 9.67
C LEU A 638 -26.15 3.48 8.62
N THR A 639 -25.70 4.45 7.83
CA THR A 639 -26.45 5.16 6.79
C THR A 639 -25.81 4.93 5.43
N SER A 640 -26.49 5.25 4.32
CA SER A 640 -25.92 5.09 2.97
C SER A 640 -24.56 5.77 2.81
N SER A 641 -24.44 7.01 3.30
CA SER A 641 -23.20 7.80 3.18
C SER A 641 -22.06 7.20 4.02
N ARG A 642 -22.36 6.69 5.22
CA ARG A 642 -21.37 5.99 6.06
C ARG A 642 -20.93 4.65 5.50
N VAL A 643 -21.82 3.90 4.85
CA VAL A 643 -21.43 2.66 4.16
C VAL A 643 -20.42 2.97 3.06
N VAL A 644 -20.73 3.91 2.17
CA VAL A 644 -19.78 4.34 1.11
C VAL A 644 -18.52 4.97 1.71
N GLY A 645 -18.66 5.68 2.83
CA GLY A 645 -17.57 6.31 3.56
C GLY A 645 -16.63 5.35 4.27
N ALA A 646 -17.07 4.11 4.55
CA ALA A 646 -16.31 3.10 5.30
C ALA A 646 -15.74 1.96 4.46
N LEU A 647 -16.06 1.90 3.17
CA LEU A 647 -15.54 0.88 2.25
C LEU A 647 -14.09 1.19 1.84
N GLY A 648 -13.11 0.57 2.49
CA GLY A 648 -11.70 0.78 2.17
C GLY A 648 -11.36 0.54 0.68
N GLY A 649 -11.91 -0.53 0.08
CA GLY A 649 -11.67 -0.89 -1.33
C GLY A 649 -12.06 0.16 -2.37
N ILE A 650 -12.92 1.14 -2.04
CA ILE A 650 -13.30 2.20 -2.98
C ILE A 650 -12.47 3.49 -2.81
N MET A 651 -11.49 3.52 -1.91
CA MET A 651 -10.63 4.69 -1.70
C MET A 651 -9.87 5.06 -2.99
N ALA A 652 -9.25 4.05 -3.62
CA ALA A 652 -8.56 4.22 -4.90
C ALA A 652 -9.52 4.72 -6.00
N SER A 653 -10.73 4.17 -6.08
CA SER A 653 -11.74 4.64 -7.04
C SER A 653 -12.22 6.07 -6.80
N ARG A 654 -12.34 6.48 -5.53
CA ARG A 654 -12.68 7.86 -5.19
C ARG A 654 -11.61 8.82 -5.69
N ILE A 655 -10.34 8.45 -5.53
CA ILE A 655 -9.18 9.18 -6.08
C ILE A 655 -9.21 9.16 -7.61
N ALA A 656 -9.44 8.01 -8.22
CA ALA A 656 -9.51 7.83 -9.67
C ALA A 656 -10.57 8.71 -10.32
N LYS A 657 -11.81 8.70 -9.81
CA LYS A 657 -12.90 9.55 -10.31
C LYS A 657 -12.61 11.03 -10.04
N GLN A 658 -12.09 11.36 -8.86
CA GLN A 658 -11.83 12.76 -8.51
C GLN A 658 -10.73 13.39 -9.38
N PHE A 659 -9.74 12.60 -9.81
CA PHE A 659 -8.61 13.07 -10.63
C PHE A 659 -8.62 12.57 -12.08
N GLN A 660 -9.70 11.91 -12.51
CA GLN A 660 -9.93 11.36 -13.85
C GLN A 660 -8.82 10.39 -14.32
N LEU A 661 -8.51 9.40 -13.48
CA LEU A 661 -7.52 8.34 -13.72
C LEU A 661 -8.24 7.08 -14.18
N GLY A 662 -7.95 6.58 -15.39
CA GLY A 662 -8.71 5.48 -16.01
C GLY A 662 -8.06 4.10 -15.97
N GLY A 663 -6.80 4.03 -15.51
CA GLY A 663 -6.07 2.77 -15.32
C GLY A 663 -6.59 1.96 -14.12
N PRO A 664 -5.93 0.86 -13.75
CA PRO A 664 -6.35 0.04 -12.61
C PRO A 664 -6.38 0.86 -11.31
N GLY A 665 -7.43 0.67 -10.52
CA GLY A 665 -7.70 1.40 -9.28
C GLY A 665 -8.10 0.48 -8.13
N PHE A 666 -7.25 0.27 -7.13
CA PHE A 666 -7.52 -0.65 -6.01
C PHE A 666 -6.64 -0.39 -4.78
N VAL A 667 -6.88 -1.11 -3.69
CA VAL A 667 -6.06 -1.05 -2.48
C VAL A 667 -5.35 -2.37 -2.21
N VAL A 668 -4.20 -2.32 -1.53
CA VAL A 668 -3.35 -3.47 -1.20
C VAL A 668 -3.00 -3.46 0.30
N SER A 669 -2.90 -4.64 0.91
CA SER A 669 -2.61 -4.77 2.34
C SER A 669 -1.58 -5.86 2.63
N CYS A 670 -0.56 -5.47 3.40
CA CYS A 670 0.52 -6.30 3.92
C CYS A 670 1.19 -5.57 5.11
N HIS A 671 0.40 -5.02 6.03
CA HIS A 671 0.90 -4.24 7.18
C HIS A 671 1.93 -3.18 6.81
N GLU A 672 3.05 -3.07 7.53
CA GLU A 672 4.06 -2.03 7.33
C GLU A 672 4.70 -2.01 5.94
N SER A 673 4.54 -3.09 5.17
CA SER A 673 5.03 -3.21 3.79
C SER A 673 3.98 -2.85 2.72
N SER A 674 2.73 -2.58 3.10
CA SER A 674 1.62 -2.27 2.16
C SER A 674 1.97 -1.16 1.17
N GLY A 675 2.55 -0.06 1.65
CA GLY A 675 2.95 1.06 0.80
C GLY A 675 4.06 0.72 -0.21
N LEU A 676 4.96 -0.22 0.11
CA LEU A 676 5.98 -0.67 -0.83
C LEU A 676 5.47 -1.72 -1.82
N HIS A 677 4.50 -2.56 -1.44
CA HIS A 677 3.79 -3.40 -2.42
C HIS A 677 2.94 -2.54 -3.38
N ALA A 678 2.33 -1.45 -2.89
CA ALA A 678 1.67 -0.47 -3.74
C ALA A 678 2.67 0.15 -4.75
N LEU A 679 3.88 0.50 -4.29
CA LEU A 679 4.96 1.00 -5.14
C LEU A 679 5.42 -0.03 -6.18
N GLU A 680 5.59 -1.28 -5.75
CA GLU A 680 5.92 -2.42 -6.62
C GLU A 680 4.92 -2.53 -7.76
N ILE A 681 3.63 -2.65 -7.45
CA ILE A 681 2.54 -2.74 -8.44
C ILE A 681 2.58 -1.58 -9.43
N GLY A 682 2.70 -0.33 -8.95
CA GLY A 682 2.73 0.86 -9.80
C GLY A 682 3.94 0.89 -10.73
N ALA A 683 5.14 0.61 -10.22
CA ALA A 683 6.37 0.54 -11.01
C ALA A 683 6.32 -0.58 -12.06
N ARG A 684 5.76 -1.75 -11.70
CA ARG A 684 5.60 -2.88 -12.61
C ARG A 684 4.65 -2.57 -13.77
N SER A 685 3.50 -1.94 -13.49
CA SER A 685 2.54 -1.55 -14.52
C SER A 685 3.16 -0.61 -15.56
N LEU A 686 4.03 0.31 -15.12
CA LEU A 686 4.78 1.20 -16.02
C LEU A 686 5.83 0.46 -16.85
N ARG A 687 6.56 -0.48 -16.25
CA ARG A 687 7.56 -1.33 -16.93
C ARG A 687 6.94 -2.24 -17.98
N LEU A 688 5.73 -2.73 -17.72
CA LEU A 688 4.94 -3.54 -18.66
C LEU A 688 4.23 -2.68 -19.73
N ASN A 689 4.36 -1.36 -19.67
CA ASN A 689 3.67 -0.41 -20.56
C ASN A 689 2.14 -0.57 -20.57
N GLU A 690 1.56 -0.95 -19.43
CA GLU A 690 0.10 -1.00 -19.26
C GLU A 690 -0.46 0.38 -18.94
N THR A 691 0.34 1.21 -18.28
CA THR A 691 0.02 2.57 -17.87
C THR A 691 1.13 3.54 -18.30
N ASP A 692 0.81 4.84 -18.35
CA ASP A 692 1.75 5.90 -18.74
C ASP A 692 2.25 6.71 -17.53
N ALA A 693 1.46 6.72 -16.46
CA ALA A 693 1.81 7.28 -15.17
C ALA A 693 1.09 6.49 -14.08
N PHE A 694 1.56 6.58 -12.83
CA PHE A 694 0.93 5.89 -11.71
C PHE A 694 0.92 6.77 -10.46
N LEU A 695 -0.22 6.81 -9.77
CA LEU A 695 -0.30 7.37 -8.42
C LEU A 695 -0.24 6.23 -7.41
N VAL A 696 0.80 6.21 -6.59
CA VAL A 696 0.97 5.25 -5.50
C VAL A 696 0.74 6.00 -4.18
N GLY A 697 -0.13 5.47 -3.33
CA GLY A 697 -0.40 6.05 -2.03
C GLY A 697 -0.27 5.03 -0.90
N ALA A 698 -0.20 5.52 0.33
CA ALA A 698 -0.41 4.73 1.53
C ALA A 698 -1.03 5.58 2.63
N VAL A 699 -1.96 5.02 3.39
CA VAL A 699 -2.62 5.70 4.52
C VAL A 699 -2.93 4.70 5.63
N ASP A 700 -2.70 5.10 6.88
CA ASP A 700 -3.07 4.30 8.04
C ASP A 700 -3.21 5.17 9.29
N LEU A 701 -4.04 4.70 10.23
CA LEU A 701 -4.29 5.35 11.52
C LEU A 701 -4.15 4.34 12.69
N PRO A 702 -3.00 3.65 12.83
CA PRO A 702 -2.85 2.55 13.79
C PRO A 702 -2.75 3.03 15.24
N ALA A 703 -2.67 4.34 15.52
CA ALA A 703 -2.74 4.88 16.88
C ALA A 703 -4.17 4.88 17.47
N GLU A 704 -4.99 3.90 17.07
CA GLU A 704 -6.33 3.60 17.60
C GLU A 704 -6.22 2.55 18.72
N ILE A 705 -7.06 2.65 19.76
CA ILE A 705 -6.92 1.88 21.00
C ILE A 705 -6.86 0.35 20.79
N ARG A 706 -7.68 -0.24 19.93
CA ARG A 706 -7.69 -1.70 19.67
C ARG A 706 -6.42 -2.14 18.96
N ARG A 707 -5.89 -1.30 18.06
CA ARG A 707 -4.61 -1.56 17.39
C ARG A 707 -3.45 -1.47 18.35
N ILE A 708 -3.35 -0.39 19.13
CA ILE A 708 -2.31 -0.26 20.15
C ILE A 708 -2.32 -1.45 21.11
N ILE A 709 -3.49 -1.86 21.61
CA ILE A 709 -3.61 -3.02 22.52
C ILE A 709 -3.14 -4.32 21.85
N THR A 710 -3.59 -4.60 20.64
CA THR A 710 -3.24 -5.86 19.94
C THR A 710 -1.77 -5.88 19.50
N ASP A 711 -1.23 -4.76 19.05
CA ASP A 711 0.16 -4.65 18.63
C ASP A 711 1.15 -4.73 19.80
N ASN A 712 0.78 -4.20 20.97
CA ASN A 712 1.61 -4.25 22.18
C ASN A 712 1.89 -5.68 22.65
N PHE A 713 1.07 -6.66 22.24
CA PHE A 713 1.24 -8.06 22.57
C PHE A 713 2.52 -8.66 21.99
N ILE A 714 2.81 -8.35 20.72
CA ILE A 714 3.98 -8.89 19.99
C ILE A 714 5.18 -7.95 20.05
N CYS A 715 4.93 -6.64 20.03
CA CYS A 715 5.95 -5.61 20.02
C CYS A 715 5.52 -4.53 21.01
N ARG A 716 6.14 -4.55 22.19
CA ARG A 716 5.77 -3.66 23.30
C ARG A 716 6.04 -2.22 22.91
N PHE A 717 5.09 -1.33 23.19
CA PHE A 717 5.32 0.10 23.00
C PHE A 717 6.29 0.63 24.08
N SER A 718 7.12 1.60 23.68
CA SER A 718 8.12 2.22 24.53
C SER A 718 7.49 2.91 25.73
N ARG A 719 8.19 2.85 26.87
CA ARG A 719 7.83 3.61 28.08
C ARG A 719 8.39 5.04 28.06
N SER A 720 9.22 5.33 27.07
CA SER A 720 9.87 6.61 26.86
C SER A 720 9.04 7.49 25.92
N ALA A 721 9.42 8.76 25.78
CA ALA A 721 8.75 9.69 24.86
C ALA A 721 9.46 9.79 23.49
N ASP A 722 10.45 8.92 23.27
CA ASP A 722 11.30 8.84 22.10
C ASP A 722 11.46 7.38 21.64
N VAL A 723 11.88 7.20 20.39
CA VAL A 723 12.10 5.90 19.75
C VAL A 723 13.56 5.80 19.36
N ARG A 724 14.23 4.68 19.67
CA ARG A 724 15.67 4.52 19.51
C ARG A 724 16.04 3.24 18.73
N PRO A 725 15.76 3.18 17.42
CA PRO A 725 16.06 1.99 16.64
C PRO A 725 17.56 1.66 16.64
N PHE A 726 17.89 0.39 16.74
CA PHE A 726 19.25 -0.16 16.79
C PHE A 726 20.13 0.30 17.97
N ASP A 727 19.60 1.08 18.92
CA ASP A 727 20.35 1.52 20.10
C ASP A 727 20.30 0.47 21.22
N ALA A 728 21.33 0.39 22.06
CA ALA A 728 21.37 -0.51 23.21
C ALA A 728 20.24 -0.26 24.23
N SER A 729 19.65 0.93 24.22
CA SER A 729 18.51 1.32 25.07
C SER A 729 17.15 1.23 24.37
N ALA A 730 17.07 0.64 23.17
CA ALA A 730 15.80 0.38 22.48
C ALA A 730 14.86 -0.47 23.37
N ASP A 731 13.62 -0.02 23.55
CA ASP A 731 12.61 -0.71 24.36
C ASP A 731 11.26 -0.88 23.65
N GLY A 732 11.16 -0.48 22.39
CA GLY A 732 9.95 -0.57 21.57
C GLY A 732 9.67 0.68 20.72
N PRO A 733 8.69 0.62 19.80
CA PRO A 733 8.22 1.76 19.03
C PRO A 733 7.28 2.67 19.85
N LEU A 734 6.88 3.79 19.25
CA LEU A 734 5.68 4.56 19.61
C LEU A 734 4.65 4.48 18.47
N PRO A 735 3.33 4.58 18.73
CA PRO A 735 2.33 4.51 17.67
C PRO A 735 2.27 5.82 16.88
N GLY A 736 1.92 5.75 15.59
CA GLY A 736 1.81 6.92 14.73
C GLY A 736 0.74 6.80 13.65
N ASP A 737 0.13 7.91 13.28
CA ASP A 737 -0.78 8.04 12.14
C ASP A 737 -0.08 8.73 10.96
N GLY A 738 -0.46 8.40 9.73
CA GLY A 738 0.08 9.14 8.59
C GLY A 738 -0.53 8.83 7.23
N ALA A 739 -0.01 9.52 6.24
CA ALA A 739 -0.22 9.20 4.82
C ALA A 739 1.00 9.61 3.99
N ALA A 740 1.21 8.92 2.88
CA ALA A 740 2.23 9.23 1.89
C ALA A 740 1.68 8.98 0.47
N ALA A 741 2.17 9.75 -0.51
CA ALA A 741 1.85 9.53 -1.91
C ALA A 741 3.05 9.85 -2.80
N VAL A 742 3.20 9.12 -3.89
CA VAL A 742 4.18 9.38 -4.94
C VAL A 742 3.55 9.25 -6.32
N VAL A 743 4.04 10.03 -7.27
CA VAL A 743 3.68 9.95 -8.69
C VAL A 743 4.87 9.37 -9.44
N LEU A 744 4.61 8.32 -10.20
CA LEU A 744 5.60 7.58 -10.97
C LEU A 744 5.38 7.75 -12.47
N LYS A 745 6.48 7.80 -13.22
CA LYS A 745 6.52 7.72 -14.69
C LYS A 745 7.72 6.87 -15.12
N ARG A 746 7.72 6.37 -16.35
CA ARG A 746 8.97 5.89 -16.95
C ARG A 746 9.96 7.06 -17.03
N LEU A 747 11.23 6.80 -16.77
CA LEU A 747 12.27 7.83 -16.72
C LEU A 747 12.37 8.58 -18.05
N GLU A 748 12.28 7.88 -19.17
CA GLU A 748 12.28 8.49 -20.52
C GLU A 748 11.12 9.48 -20.71
N ASP A 749 9.92 9.12 -20.27
CA ASP A 749 8.73 9.98 -20.36
C ASP A 749 8.82 11.17 -19.39
N ALA A 750 9.43 10.97 -18.22
CA ALA A 750 9.66 12.03 -17.25
C ALA A 750 10.67 13.07 -17.78
N VAL A 751 11.76 12.60 -18.38
CA VAL A 751 12.76 13.46 -19.01
C VAL A 751 12.18 14.18 -20.23
N ALA A 752 11.40 13.49 -21.07
CA ALA A 752 10.75 14.08 -22.23
C ALA A 752 9.76 15.21 -21.86
N ASP A 753 9.02 15.04 -20.76
CA ASP A 753 8.07 16.05 -20.28
C ASP A 753 8.73 17.16 -19.44
N GLY A 754 10.03 17.05 -19.14
CA GLY A 754 10.76 18.02 -18.32
C GLY A 754 10.42 17.97 -16.83
N ASP A 755 9.94 16.82 -16.35
CA ASP A 755 9.48 16.64 -14.98
C ASP A 755 10.62 16.79 -13.96
N ARG A 756 10.26 17.09 -12.71
CA ARG A 756 11.16 16.85 -11.56
C ARG A 756 11.39 15.34 -11.43
N VAL A 757 12.62 14.93 -11.11
CA VAL A 757 12.94 13.52 -10.82
C VAL A 757 13.64 13.49 -9.45
N TYR A 758 12.96 13.00 -8.42
CA TYR A 758 13.56 12.92 -7.07
C TYR A 758 14.54 11.77 -6.94
N ALA A 759 14.19 10.63 -7.53
CA ALA A 759 14.96 9.39 -7.52
C ALA A 759 14.52 8.49 -8.69
N VAL A 760 15.36 7.51 -9.03
CA VAL A 760 15.08 6.48 -10.02
C VAL A 760 15.02 5.12 -9.33
N ILE A 761 13.92 4.38 -9.53
CA ILE A 761 13.74 3.02 -9.01
C ILE A 761 14.42 2.03 -9.96
N LYS A 762 15.43 1.32 -9.44
CA LYS A 762 16.22 0.34 -10.20
C LYS A 762 15.72 -1.09 -9.99
N GLY A 763 15.55 -1.52 -8.74
CA GLY A 763 15.06 -2.86 -8.42
C GLY A 763 14.09 -2.87 -7.24
N ILE A 764 13.16 -3.82 -7.26
CA ILE A 764 12.22 -4.07 -6.16
C ILE A 764 12.17 -5.57 -5.92
N GLY A 765 12.50 -5.99 -4.71
CA GLY A 765 12.44 -7.38 -4.28
C GLY A 765 11.44 -7.56 -3.16
N SER A 766 10.53 -8.51 -3.31
CA SER A 766 9.56 -8.88 -2.28
C SER A 766 9.67 -10.36 -1.92
N SER A 767 9.38 -10.70 -0.67
CA SER A 767 9.37 -12.08 -0.16
C SER A 767 8.51 -12.19 1.08
N THR A 768 8.32 -13.41 1.57
CA THR A 768 7.54 -13.68 2.78
C THR A 768 8.22 -14.74 3.63
N GLY A 769 8.28 -14.50 4.94
CA GLY A 769 8.70 -15.46 5.95
C GLY A 769 7.50 -16.21 6.55
N SER A 770 7.78 -17.20 7.40
CA SER A 770 6.76 -17.74 8.30
C SER A 770 6.24 -16.68 9.26
N ILE A 771 4.95 -16.75 9.58
CA ILE A 771 4.35 -15.92 10.63
C ILE A 771 4.97 -16.26 12.01
N PRO A 772 5.05 -15.29 12.93
CA PRO A 772 5.68 -15.47 14.24
C PRO A 772 4.84 -16.29 15.25
N PHE A 773 3.56 -16.54 14.98
CA PHE A 773 2.61 -17.06 15.97
C PHE A 773 2.82 -18.55 16.31
N GLY A 774 2.65 -18.92 17.58
CA GLY A 774 2.82 -20.29 18.07
C GLY A 774 4.24 -20.85 18.00
N LYS A 775 5.22 -20.05 17.58
CA LYS A 775 6.61 -20.48 17.32
C LYS A 775 7.58 -20.00 18.41
N SER A 776 8.68 -20.73 18.60
CA SER A 776 9.73 -20.32 19.53
C SER A 776 10.39 -19.01 19.06
N PRO A 777 10.87 -18.14 19.98
CA PRO A 777 11.52 -16.88 19.61
C PRO A 777 12.69 -17.04 18.61
N SER A 778 13.47 -18.13 18.71
CA SER A 778 14.58 -18.39 17.77
C SER A 778 14.08 -18.66 16.35
N SER A 779 13.05 -19.49 16.20
CA SER A 779 12.48 -19.79 14.88
C SER A 779 11.82 -18.58 14.21
N ARG A 780 11.29 -17.64 15.01
CA ARG A 780 10.80 -16.34 14.54
C ARG A 780 11.94 -15.52 13.93
N ILE A 781 13.07 -15.41 14.64
CA ILE A 781 14.25 -14.66 14.17
C ILE A 781 14.79 -15.24 12.86
N ASP A 782 14.95 -16.56 12.77
CA ASP A 782 15.48 -17.22 11.57
C ASP A 782 14.59 -16.98 10.35
N SER A 783 13.27 -17.07 10.53
CA SER A 783 12.27 -16.78 9.51
C SER A 783 12.37 -15.33 9.00
N MET A 784 12.45 -14.36 9.91
CA MET A 784 12.59 -12.94 9.57
C MET A 784 13.89 -12.68 8.81
N LYS A 785 15.02 -13.20 9.31
CA LYS A 785 16.33 -13.07 8.64
C LYS A 785 16.31 -13.65 7.23
N TYR A 786 15.72 -14.82 7.06
CA TYR A 786 15.63 -15.49 5.77
C TYR A 786 14.81 -14.66 4.76
N ALA A 787 13.61 -14.21 5.15
CA ALA A 787 12.77 -13.38 4.29
C ALA A 787 13.48 -12.06 3.93
N TYR A 788 14.12 -11.41 4.91
CA TYR A 788 14.85 -10.17 4.68
C TYR A 788 15.96 -10.33 3.64
N ARG A 789 16.81 -11.36 3.80
CA ARG A 789 17.88 -11.68 2.86
C ARG A 789 17.34 -11.98 1.46
N LEU A 790 16.28 -12.78 1.34
CA LEU A 790 15.71 -13.15 0.04
C LEU A 790 15.14 -11.93 -0.70
N SER A 791 14.47 -11.02 0.02
CA SER A 791 13.98 -9.76 -0.56
C SER A 791 15.13 -8.86 -1.03
N LEU A 792 16.23 -8.75 -0.26
CA LEU A 792 17.45 -8.05 -0.70
C LEU A 792 18.02 -8.68 -1.98
N GLU A 793 18.25 -10.00 -1.98
CA GLU A 793 18.80 -10.72 -3.13
C GLU A 793 18.00 -10.44 -4.41
N ARG A 794 16.66 -10.44 -4.31
CA ARG A 794 15.78 -10.11 -5.44
C ARG A 794 15.89 -8.66 -5.87
N ALA A 795 15.90 -7.72 -4.93
CA ALA A 795 15.95 -6.29 -5.24
C ALA A 795 17.27 -5.92 -5.95
N PHE A 796 18.39 -6.45 -5.48
CA PHE A 796 19.71 -6.19 -6.06
C PHE A 796 19.92 -6.95 -7.37
N ALA A 797 19.48 -8.20 -7.47
CA ALA A 797 19.54 -8.96 -8.72
C ALA A 797 18.73 -8.29 -9.83
N GLU A 798 17.57 -7.72 -9.49
CA GLU A 798 16.79 -6.98 -10.47
C GLU A 798 17.41 -5.63 -10.83
N ALA A 799 17.95 -4.91 -9.84
CA ALA A 799 18.60 -3.64 -10.08
C ALA A 799 19.87 -3.76 -10.94
N ASP A 800 20.47 -4.96 -10.99
CA ASP A 800 21.79 -5.23 -11.58
C ASP A 800 22.86 -4.29 -10.97
N ILE A 801 22.85 -4.19 -9.64
CA ILE A 801 23.70 -3.28 -8.87
C ILE A 801 24.45 -4.07 -7.80
N GLU A 802 25.76 -3.84 -7.70
CA GLU A 802 26.60 -4.40 -6.64
C GLU A 802 26.21 -3.83 -5.26
N PRO A 803 25.96 -4.67 -4.23
CA PRO A 803 25.59 -4.22 -2.89
C PRO A 803 26.58 -3.20 -2.29
N SER A 804 27.88 -3.39 -2.52
CA SER A 804 28.93 -2.49 -2.03
C SER A 804 28.87 -1.06 -2.59
N SER A 805 28.05 -0.80 -3.62
CA SER A 805 27.84 0.54 -4.19
C SER A 805 26.79 1.37 -3.44
N ILE A 806 26.03 0.76 -2.53
CA ILE A 806 25.06 1.46 -1.68
C ILE A 806 25.80 2.28 -0.64
N SER A 807 25.44 3.56 -0.50
CA SER A 807 26.02 4.46 0.51
C SER A 807 25.02 4.98 1.52
N TYR A 808 23.72 4.67 1.34
CA TYR A 808 22.67 4.92 2.32
C TYR A 808 21.67 3.75 2.35
N PHE A 809 21.37 3.25 3.54
CA PHE A 809 20.39 2.19 3.76
C PHE A 809 19.34 2.68 4.75
N GLU A 810 18.11 2.82 4.28
CA GLU A 810 16.94 3.14 5.08
C GLU A 810 16.29 1.82 5.52
N ALA A 811 16.62 1.39 6.74
CA ALA A 811 16.12 0.16 7.33
C ALA A 811 14.68 0.28 7.82
N HIS A 812 14.05 -0.86 8.11
CA HIS A 812 12.77 -0.88 8.79
C HIS A 812 12.92 -0.29 10.21
N GLY A 813 13.91 -0.74 10.99
CA GLY A 813 14.30 -0.21 12.31
C GLY A 813 13.10 0.04 13.21
N SER A 814 12.48 -1.03 13.70
CA SER A 814 11.24 -0.95 14.49
C SER A 814 11.44 -0.42 15.90
N ALA A 815 12.69 -0.37 16.39
CA ALA A 815 13.03 -0.16 17.80
C ALA A 815 12.55 -1.30 18.72
N ASP A 816 12.05 -2.40 18.16
CA ASP A 816 11.91 -3.65 18.88
C ASP A 816 13.27 -4.36 18.90
N PRO A 817 13.85 -4.67 20.07
CA PRO A 817 15.19 -5.26 20.13
C PRO A 817 15.34 -6.59 19.39
N VAL A 818 14.27 -7.37 19.25
CA VAL A 818 14.30 -8.67 18.56
C VAL A 818 14.30 -8.45 17.05
N GLU A 819 13.42 -7.59 16.54
CA GLU A 819 13.34 -7.27 15.12
C GLU A 819 14.58 -6.50 14.65
N ASP A 820 15.03 -5.49 15.40
CA ASP A 820 16.24 -4.72 15.09
C ASP A 820 17.48 -5.62 15.06
N SER A 821 17.57 -6.60 15.96
CA SER A 821 18.67 -7.58 15.97
C SER A 821 18.63 -8.49 14.74
N ALA A 822 17.45 -9.03 14.39
CA ALA A 822 17.27 -9.86 13.20
C ALA A 822 17.57 -9.09 11.91
N GLU A 823 17.13 -7.84 11.82
CA GLU A 823 17.39 -6.95 10.69
C GLU A 823 18.88 -6.61 10.59
N SER A 824 19.52 -6.25 11.71
CA SER A 824 20.97 -5.98 11.77
C SER A 824 21.80 -7.15 11.24
N ASP A 825 21.43 -8.36 11.66
CA ASP A 825 22.09 -9.58 11.21
C ASP A 825 21.93 -9.80 9.71
N ALA A 826 20.69 -9.74 9.20
CA ALA A 826 20.40 -9.99 7.79
C ALA A 826 21.08 -8.98 6.86
N ILE A 827 21.08 -7.70 7.25
CA ILE A 827 21.79 -6.64 6.53
C ILE A 827 23.30 -6.93 6.56
N CYS A 828 23.90 -7.16 7.72
CA CYS A 828 25.34 -7.39 7.80
C CYS A 828 25.78 -8.63 7.02
N ASP A 829 25.03 -9.73 7.08
CA ASP A 829 25.33 -10.96 6.34
C ASP A 829 25.30 -10.75 4.82
N PHE A 830 24.29 -10.05 4.30
CA PHE A 830 24.17 -9.79 2.87
C PHE A 830 25.33 -8.92 2.34
N PHE A 831 25.69 -7.85 3.05
CA PHE A 831 26.73 -6.92 2.60
C PHE A 831 28.17 -7.42 2.86
N THR A 832 28.40 -8.30 3.84
CA THR A 832 29.76 -8.84 4.12
C THR A 832 30.29 -9.71 2.97
N ASN A 833 29.42 -10.46 2.30
CA ASN A 833 29.78 -11.32 1.16
C ASN A 833 30.24 -10.54 -0.10
N SER A 834 30.12 -9.20 -0.10
CA SER A 834 30.44 -8.33 -1.24
C SER A 834 31.78 -7.58 -1.13
N GLN A 835 32.53 -7.77 -0.03
CA GLN A 835 33.79 -7.04 0.19
C GLN A 835 34.98 -7.68 -0.54
N SER A 836 35.22 -7.26 -1.78
CA SER A 836 36.51 -7.45 -2.46
C SER A 836 37.16 -6.10 -2.78
N SER A 837 38.39 -5.92 -2.28
CA SER A 837 39.38 -4.86 -2.58
C SER A 837 39.29 -3.45 -1.92
N SER A 838 40.31 -3.19 -1.11
CA SER A 838 41.13 -1.96 -0.91
C SER A 838 40.55 -0.56 -0.66
N SER A 839 39.25 -0.31 -0.60
CA SER A 839 38.73 0.97 -0.06
C SER A 839 37.57 0.73 0.90
N ILE A 840 37.70 1.13 2.17
CA ILE A 840 36.61 1.07 3.16
C ILE A 840 35.55 2.10 2.75
N LYS A 841 34.66 1.73 1.83
CA LYS A 841 33.40 2.47 1.62
C LYS A 841 32.48 2.09 2.78
N GLN A 842 31.89 3.09 3.42
CA GLN A 842 30.93 2.88 4.50
C GLN A 842 29.54 3.34 4.03
N CYS A 843 28.50 2.62 4.44
CA CYS A 843 27.11 2.97 4.18
C CYS A 843 26.45 3.55 5.43
N ALA A 844 25.81 4.70 5.29
CA ALA A 844 25.02 5.27 6.36
C ALA A 844 23.75 4.44 6.58
N LEU A 845 23.46 4.08 7.83
CA LEU A 845 22.23 3.41 8.23
C LEU A 845 21.25 4.42 8.83
N GLY A 846 20.02 4.45 8.34
CA GLY A 846 18.95 5.31 8.84
C GLY A 846 17.62 4.58 8.99
N THR A 847 16.69 5.18 9.73
CA THR A 847 15.29 4.76 9.77
C THR A 847 14.38 5.93 10.12
N LEU A 848 13.25 6.02 9.45
CA LEU A 848 12.23 7.04 9.64
C LEU A 848 11.47 6.85 10.96
N LYS A 849 11.41 5.64 11.50
CA LYS A 849 10.63 5.35 12.72
C LYS A 849 11.18 6.06 13.95
N SER A 850 12.44 6.48 13.95
CA SER A 850 13.00 7.40 14.95
C SER A 850 12.34 8.78 14.95
N ASN A 851 11.75 9.20 13.82
CA ASN A 851 11.02 10.46 13.68
C ASN A 851 9.50 10.27 13.86
N THR A 852 8.93 9.16 13.36
CA THR A 852 7.47 9.00 13.23
C THR A 852 6.86 7.89 14.09
N GLY A 853 7.66 7.02 14.69
CA GLY A 853 7.18 5.78 15.29
C GLY A 853 6.63 4.81 14.24
N ASN A 854 5.81 3.84 14.67
CA ASN A 854 5.15 2.89 13.81
C ASN A 854 3.86 3.49 13.22
N VAL A 855 3.92 3.82 11.93
CA VAL A 855 2.82 4.39 11.13
C VAL A 855 2.10 3.37 10.25
N GLY A 856 2.19 2.07 10.60
CA GLY A 856 1.44 1.00 9.94
C GLY A 856 1.71 0.93 8.44
N ALA A 857 0.67 0.82 7.62
CA ALA A 857 0.75 0.66 6.16
C ALA A 857 1.56 1.74 5.42
N VAL A 858 1.78 2.89 6.05
CA VAL A 858 2.51 4.04 5.51
C VAL A 858 4.03 3.90 5.63
N ALA A 859 4.52 3.07 6.56
CA ALA A 859 5.91 3.07 7.02
C ALA A 859 6.93 2.93 5.89
N GLY A 860 6.75 1.93 5.02
CA GLY A 860 7.66 1.70 3.90
C GLY A 860 7.64 2.81 2.85
N LEU A 861 6.45 3.30 2.45
CA LEU A 861 6.34 4.36 1.43
C LEU A 861 6.88 5.70 1.94
N ALA A 862 6.69 6.02 3.22
CA ALA A 862 7.26 7.23 3.82
C ALA A 862 8.78 7.16 3.92
N SER A 863 9.33 5.99 4.25
CA SER A 863 10.78 5.73 4.24
C SER A 863 11.36 5.88 2.83
N PHE A 864 10.60 5.46 1.81
CA PHE A 864 10.92 5.70 0.41
C PHE A 864 10.91 7.19 0.03
N VAL A 865 9.92 7.97 0.51
CA VAL A 865 9.89 9.43 0.30
C VAL A 865 11.07 10.11 1.00
N LYS A 866 11.38 9.76 2.27
CA LYS A 866 12.56 10.27 2.98
C LYS A 866 13.84 10.00 2.18
N THR A 867 14.02 8.77 1.71
CA THR A 867 15.22 8.38 0.95
C THR A 867 15.33 9.13 -0.38
N SER A 868 14.21 9.29 -1.08
CA SER A 868 14.13 10.09 -2.32
C SER A 868 14.49 11.56 -2.05
N LEU A 869 14.08 12.13 -0.92
CA LEU A 869 14.48 13.47 -0.49
C LEU A 869 15.97 13.55 -0.14
N CYS A 870 16.52 12.55 0.56
CA CYS A 870 17.95 12.48 0.89
C CYS A 870 18.81 12.51 -0.38
N MET A 871 18.40 11.74 -1.38
CA MET A 871 19.05 11.67 -2.69
C MET A 871 18.93 12.99 -3.45
N TYR A 872 17.72 13.55 -3.56
CA TYR A 872 17.48 14.81 -4.28
C TYR A 872 18.18 16.01 -3.64
N GLN A 873 18.24 16.04 -2.30
CA GLN A 873 18.89 17.11 -1.55
C GLN A 873 20.39 16.88 -1.35
N GLU A 874 20.88 15.68 -1.67
CA GLU A 874 22.26 15.23 -1.42
C GLU A 874 22.66 15.36 0.06
N ILE A 875 21.78 14.91 0.96
CA ILE A 875 21.98 14.98 2.42
C ILE A 875 21.73 13.61 3.03
N VAL A 876 22.67 13.15 3.86
CA VAL A 876 22.47 12.02 4.78
C VAL A 876 21.94 12.58 6.11
N PRO A 877 20.73 12.18 6.56
CA PRO A 877 20.16 12.62 7.83
C PRO A 877 20.80 11.91 9.03
N PRO A 878 20.66 12.43 10.26
CA PRO A 878 21.06 11.70 11.45
C PRO A 878 20.08 10.55 11.77
N LEU A 879 20.57 9.52 12.46
CA LEU A 879 19.75 8.54 13.15
C LEU A 879 19.40 9.08 14.54
N VAL A 880 18.17 9.56 14.71
CA VAL A 880 17.71 10.22 15.94
C VAL A 880 17.68 9.24 17.10
N GLY A 881 18.15 9.66 18.27
CA GLY A 881 18.12 8.86 19.50
C GLY A 881 19.21 7.79 19.60
N PHE A 882 20.07 7.64 18.59
CA PHE A 882 21.18 6.68 18.62
C PHE A 882 22.37 7.22 19.40
N SER A 883 22.90 6.39 20.29
CA SER A 883 24.05 6.66 21.14
C SER A 883 25.08 5.53 21.09
N SER A 884 24.62 4.28 21.14
CA SER A 884 25.48 3.09 21.12
C SER A 884 24.72 1.92 20.49
N PRO A 885 25.37 1.06 19.69
CA PRO A 885 24.68 0.00 18.99
C PRO A 885 24.18 -1.08 19.96
N GLY A 886 22.92 -1.48 19.82
CA GLY A 886 22.33 -2.60 20.56
C GLY A 886 22.82 -3.97 20.08
N SER A 887 23.34 -4.04 18.84
CA SER A 887 23.99 -5.22 18.29
C SER A 887 25.47 -4.95 18.02
N GLY A 888 26.36 -5.83 18.51
CA GLY A 888 27.80 -5.77 18.24
C GLY A 888 28.17 -5.98 16.77
N ARG A 889 27.22 -6.40 15.92
CA ARG A 889 27.43 -6.68 14.50
C ARG A 889 27.84 -5.44 13.71
N PHE A 890 27.36 -4.26 14.10
CA PHE A 890 27.71 -3.01 13.43
C PHE A 890 29.13 -2.50 13.78
N ALA A 891 29.75 -2.97 14.86
CA ALA A 891 31.04 -2.45 15.31
C ALA A 891 32.19 -2.69 14.31
N SER A 892 32.04 -3.68 13.43
CA SER A 892 33.03 -4.08 12.42
C SER A 892 32.43 -4.27 11.03
N SER A 893 31.28 -3.64 10.75
CA SER A 893 30.56 -3.85 9.48
C SER A 893 30.77 -2.72 8.47
N PHE A 894 30.13 -2.88 7.32
CA PHE A 894 30.04 -1.89 6.26
C PHE A 894 29.26 -0.63 6.67
N PHE A 895 28.54 -0.65 7.79
CA PHE A 895 27.57 0.38 8.15
C PHE A 895 28.08 1.31 9.25
N TYR A 896 27.68 2.58 9.19
CA TYR A 896 27.84 3.56 10.27
C TYR A 896 26.52 4.29 10.55
N MET A 897 26.35 4.76 11.78
CA MET A 897 25.15 5.49 12.20
C MET A 897 25.46 7.00 12.24
N PRO A 898 24.89 7.79 11.34
CA PRO A 898 25.14 9.23 11.32
C PRO A 898 24.51 9.89 12.55
N ASN A 899 25.30 10.61 13.34
CA ASN A 899 24.80 11.37 14.50
C ASN A 899 24.40 12.81 14.15
N THR A 900 24.84 13.30 13.00
CA THR A 900 24.59 14.66 12.51
C THR A 900 24.31 14.64 11.01
N PRO A 901 23.42 15.53 10.52
CA PRO A 901 23.18 15.63 9.08
C PRO A 901 24.39 16.21 8.38
N HIS A 902 24.76 15.61 7.25
CA HIS A 902 25.90 16.03 6.44
C HIS A 902 25.58 15.84 4.95
N TYR A 903 26.38 16.48 4.09
CA TYR A 903 26.25 16.28 2.66
C TYR A 903 26.56 14.83 2.32
N TRP A 904 25.72 14.25 1.48
CA TRP A 904 25.98 12.96 0.86
C TRP A 904 26.95 13.20 -0.29
N PHE A 905 28.25 13.18 -0.05
CA PHE A 905 29.22 13.33 -1.14
C PHE A 905 29.32 12.04 -1.98
N ARG A 906 29.59 12.19 -3.27
CA ARG A 906 29.92 11.07 -4.16
C ARG A 906 31.18 11.38 -4.96
N ASN A 907 32.03 10.39 -5.17
CA ASN A 907 33.05 10.45 -6.22
C ASN A 907 32.37 10.16 -7.57
N ARG A 908 32.45 11.09 -8.52
CA ARG A 908 31.79 10.93 -9.84
C ARG A 908 32.35 9.75 -10.64
N GLU A 909 33.61 9.37 -10.41
CA GLU A 909 34.22 8.18 -11.04
C GLU A 909 33.60 6.87 -10.54
N GLU A 910 33.05 6.88 -9.33
CA GLU A 910 32.42 5.70 -8.71
C GLU A 910 30.93 5.54 -9.10
N GLY A 911 30.40 6.49 -9.87
CA GLY A 911 29.02 6.47 -10.34
C GLY A 911 28.04 7.26 -9.47
N PRO A 912 26.73 7.03 -9.66
CA PRO A 912 25.69 7.78 -8.96
C PRO A 912 25.53 7.37 -7.49
N ARG A 913 24.90 8.25 -6.68
CA ARG A 913 24.49 7.87 -5.32
C ARG A 913 23.41 6.80 -5.43
N ARG A 914 23.52 5.78 -4.58
CA ARG A 914 22.58 4.67 -4.52
C ARG A 914 22.14 4.41 -3.10
N ALA A 915 20.86 4.09 -2.97
CA ALA A 915 20.21 3.83 -1.70
C ALA A 915 19.42 2.51 -1.75
N CYS A 916 19.19 1.91 -0.59
CA CYS A 916 18.23 0.84 -0.43
C CYS A 916 17.24 1.19 0.68
N VAL A 917 15.96 0.90 0.46
CA VAL A 917 14.87 1.09 1.44
C VAL A 917 14.28 -0.26 1.77
N GLY A 918 14.18 -0.61 3.04
CA GLY A 918 13.59 -1.86 3.53
C GLY A 918 12.32 -1.61 4.37
N SER A 919 11.33 -2.48 4.21
CA SER A 919 10.21 -2.60 5.16
C SER A 919 9.86 -4.05 5.41
N MET A 920 9.77 -4.42 6.69
CA MET A 920 9.25 -5.70 7.16
C MET A 920 7.86 -5.52 7.76
N ALA A 921 6.95 -6.42 7.42
CA ALA A 921 5.65 -6.55 8.04
C ALA A 921 5.71 -7.57 9.18
N ARG A 922 4.96 -7.32 10.26
CA ARG A 922 4.87 -8.26 11.40
C ARG A 922 4.34 -9.64 11.03
N GLY A 923 3.54 -9.72 9.96
CA GLY A 923 3.05 -10.99 9.40
C GLY A 923 4.06 -11.70 8.48
N GLY A 924 5.29 -11.20 8.35
CA GLY A 924 6.40 -11.86 7.64
C GLY A 924 6.67 -11.37 6.21
N GLY A 925 5.84 -10.48 5.65
CA GLY A 925 6.10 -9.86 4.35
C GLY A 925 7.29 -8.90 4.39
N VAL A 926 8.19 -8.94 3.42
CA VAL A 926 9.34 -8.03 3.35
C VAL A 926 9.50 -7.48 1.94
N VAL A 927 9.76 -6.18 1.83
CA VAL A 927 10.02 -5.51 0.55
C VAL A 927 11.26 -4.61 0.65
N HIS A 928 12.12 -4.70 -0.35
CA HIS A 928 13.28 -3.83 -0.53
C HIS A 928 13.21 -3.10 -1.88
N VAL A 929 13.63 -1.84 -1.89
CA VAL A 929 13.67 -0.99 -3.08
C VAL A 929 15.06 -0.38 -3.24
N VAL A 930 15.70 -0.63 -4.38
CA VAL A 930 16.99 -0.04 -4.75
C VAL A 930 16.75 1.21 -5.59
N LEU A 931 17.34 2.32 -5.15
CA LEU A 931 17.22 3.64 -5.73
C LEU A 931 18.56 4.15 -6.27
N GLU A 932 18.50 4.94 -7.34
CA GLU A 932 19.65 5.61 -7.94
C GLU A 932 19.36 7.09 -8.22
N GLU A 933 20.38 7.92 -8.05
CA GLU A 933 20.31 9.36 -8.31
C GLU A 933 20.18 9.68 -9.80
N HIS A 934 19.28 10.60 -10.15
CA HIS A 934 19.21 11.17 -11.49
C HIS A 934 20.14 12.39 -11.63
N ASP A 935 21.04 12.37 -12.61
CA ASP A 935 21.94 13.50 -12.88
C ASP A 935 21.20 14.65 -13.57
N HIS A 936 20.84 15.66 -12.79
CA HIS A 936 20.17 16.86 -13.27
C HIS A 936 21.09 17.92 -13.89
N VAL A 937 22.40 17.78 -13.81
CA VAL A 937 23.33 18.85 -14.21
C VAL A 937 23.82 18.63 -15.63
N SER A 938 24.04 17.37 -16.00
CA SER A 938 24.49 16.98 -17.33
C SER A 938 23.42 17.34 -18.38
N ASN A 939 23.67 18.40 -19.16
CA ASN A 939 22.84 18.90 -20.26
C ASN A 939 21.50 19.57 -19.89
N ALA A 940 21.28 19.96 -18.64
CA ALA A 940 20.04 20.67 -18.26
C ALA A 940 20.04 22.16 -18.67
N PRO A 941 18.89 22.73 -19.07
CA PRO A 941 18.76 24.17 -19.31
C PRO A 941 19.10 24.99 -18.06
N THR A 942 19.67 26.19 -18.21
CA THR A 942 20.06 27.07 -17.10
C THR A 942 18.92 27.33 -16.11
N ALA A 943 17.69 27.54 -16.61
CA ALA A 943 16.51 27.75 -15.77
C ALA A 943 16.22 26.57 -14.83
N ARG A 944 16.52 25.33 -15.27
CA ARG A 944 16.35 24.13 -14.46
C ARG A 944 17.42 24.03 -13.38
N ILE A 945 18.67 24.38 -13.71
CA ILE A 945 19.77 24.45 -12.73
C ILE A 945 19.45 25.50 -11.65
N GLU A 946 18.95 26.67 -12.03
CA GLU A 946 18.54 27.70 -11.07
C GLU A 946 17.39 27.25 -10.16
N MET A 947 16.38 26.57 -10.72
CA MET A 947 15.28 25.99 -9.94
C MET A 947 15.80 24.99 -8.90
N LEU A 948 16.68 24.06 -9.32
CA LEU A 948 17.32 23.09 -8.43
C LEU A 948 18.10 23.78 -7.32
N GLN A 949 18.87 24.83 -7.64
CA GLN A 949 19.62 25.60 -6.65
C GLN A 949 18.72 26.31 -5.62
N ARG A 950 17.51 26.71 -6.01
CA ARG A 950 16.52 27.31 -5.08
C ARG A 950 15.87 26.26 -4.18
N GLU A 951 15.69 25.04 -4.67
CA GLU A 951 15.09 23.94 -3.94
C GLU A 951 16.08 23.25 -2.99
N ARG A 952 17.37 23.18 -3.36
CA ARG A 952 18.43 22.57 -2.56
C ARG A 952 18.53 23.19 -1.16
N ARG A 953 18.84 22.35 -0.18
CA ARG A 953 19.04 22.72 1.22
C ARG A 953 20.44 22.38 1.69
N LEU A 954 20.87 23.11 2.71
CA LEU A 954 22.11 22.80 3.43
C LEU A 954 21.75 21.80 4.55
N PRO A 955 22.63 20.85 4.89
CA PRO A 955 22.46 20.00 6.05
C PRO A 955 22.17 20.84 7.30
N LEU A 956 20.96 20.71 7.84
CA LEU A 956 20.50 21.50 8.98
C LEU A 956 20.92 20.78 10.27
N GLY A 957 22.11 21.06 10.79
CA GLY A 957 22.61 20.41 12.02
C GLY A 957 23.96 20.93 12.49
N LEU A 958 24.72 21.61 11.62
CA LEU A 958 25.84 22.46 12.01
C LEU A 958 25.40 23.73 12.77
N LEU A 959 24.20 23.77 13.36
CA LEU A 959 23.59 24.97 13.94
C LEU A 959 24.38 25.55 15.13
N ALA A 960 25.12 24.72 15.88
CA ALA A 960 25.97 25.21 16.97
C ALA A 960 27.22 25.98 16.46
N ASP A 961 27.63 25.76 15.20
CA ASP A 961 28.88 26.26 14.62
C ASP A 961 28.73 26.83 13.20
N ARG A 962 27.55 27.34 12.82
CA ARG A 962 27.41 28.06 11.55
C ARG A 962 28.35 29.24 11.54
N ALA A 963 29.22 29.31 10.54
CA ALA A 963 30.06 30.45 10.29
C ALA A 963 29.82 30.99 8.86
N GLY A 964 29.80 32.30 8.74
CA GLY A 964 29.81 32.99 7.46
C GLY A 964 31.23 33.45 7.14
N LEU A 965 31.69 33.18 5.91
CA LEU A 965 32.89 33.77 5.35
C LEU A 965 32.55 35.11 4.69
N PHE A 966 33.10 36.19 5.21
CA PHE A 966 32.99 37.53 4.66
C PHE A 966 34.35 37.96 4.15
N VAL A 967 34.42 38.33 2.88
CA VAL A 967 35.65 38.81 2.25
C VAL A 967 35.45 40.26 1.84
N VAL A 968 36.47 41.08 2.12
CA VAL A 968 36.60 42.45 1.65
C VAL A 968 37.95 42.56 0.95
N GLU A 969 37.94 43.04 -0.28
CA GLU A 969 39.11 43.17 -1.16
C GLU A 969 39.39 44.63 -1.53
N GLY A 970 40.60 44.93 -1.97
CA GLY A 970 40.99 46.27 -2.41
C GLY A 970 42.41 46.32 -2.98
N GLU A 971 42.74 47.42 -3.66
CA GLU A 971 44.11 47.66 -4.21
C GLU A 971 45.06 48.30 -3.20
N ASN A 972 44.52 48.78 -2.07
CA ASN A 972 45.28 49.45 -1.03
C ASN A 972 44.52 49.39 0.31
N ASN A 973 45.20 49.76 1.39
CA ASN A 973 44.64 49.74 2.74
C ASN A 973 43.40 50.65 2.88
N SER A 974 43.35 51.79 2.17
CA SER A 974 42.19 52.70 2.23
C SER A 974 40.92 52.07 1.65
N GLU A 975 41.04 51.32 0.55
CA GLU A 975 39.93 50.58 -0.05
C GLU A 975 39.44 49.45 0.86
N LEU A 976 40.35 48.71 1.52
CA LEU A 976 39.96 47.70 2.49
C LEU A 976 39.20 48.28 3.68
N ILE A 977 39.66 49.41 4.23
CA ILE A 977 38.97 50.13 5.31
C ILE A 977 37.56 50.55 4.85
N ALA A 978 37.44 51.11 3.64
CA ALA A 978 36.14 51.51 3.08
C ALA A 978 35.19 50.33 2.88
N GLY A 979 35.71 49.18 2.43
CA GLY A 979 34.93 47.95 2.30
C GLY A 979 34.48 47.39 3.66
N LEU A 980 35.34 47.44 4.69
CA LEU A 980 34.99 47.08 6.06
C LEU A 980 33.95 48.04 6.66
N ASP A 981 34.01 49.33 6.34
CA ASP A 981 32.98 50.31 6.71
C ASP A 981 31.64 50.05 6.05
N ALA A 982 31.66 49.62 4.78
CA ALA A 982 30.47 49.20 4.07
C ALA A 982 29.87 47.93 4.69
N LEU A 983 30.69 46.96 5.07
CA LEU A 983 30.24 45.76 5.78
C LEU A 983 29.68 46.11 7.16
N GLY A 984 30.37 46.92 7.96
CA GLY A 984 29.85 47.38 9.26
C GLY A 984 28.52 48.13 9.14
N SER A 985 28.36 48.94 8.09
CA SER A 985 27.10 49.63 7.79
C SER A 985 25.99 48.69 7.32
N TYR A 986 26.34 47.63 6.60
CA TYR A 986 25.43 46.56 6.23
C TYR A 986 24.91 45.81 7.48
N LEU A 987 25.80 45.48 8.42
CA LEU A 987 25.43 44.79 9.66
C LEU A 987 24.48 45.60 10.54
N ARG A 988 24.66 46.93 10.62
CA ARG A 988 23.76 47.83 11.39
C ARG A 988 22.31 47.85 10.92
N LYS A 989 22.02 47.37 9.71
CA LYS A 989 20.67 47.32 9.14
C LYS A 989 19.95 45.99 9.40
N ILE A 990 20.60 45.05 10.07
CA ILE A 990 20.12 43.68 10.25
C ILE A 990 19.55 43.52 11.66
N ASP A 991 18.37 42.91 11.77
CA ASP A 991 17.78 42.51 13.05
C ASP A 991 18.51 41.28 13.61
N GLU A 992 19.27 41.48 14.69
CA GLU A 992 20.12 40.45 15.32
C GLU A 992 19.34 39.23 15.80
N LYS A 993 18.07 39.37 16.22
CA LYS A 993 17.28 38.24 16.74
C LYS A 993 16.88 37.22 15.68
N ASN A 994 16.93 37.61 14.40
CA ASN A 994 16.51 36.78 13.26
C ASN A 994 17.63 36.57 12.22
N ALA A 995 18.87 36.97 12.55
CA ALA A 995 19.99 36.99 11.60
C ALA A 995 20.72 35.64 11.54
N ASN A 996 20.69 34.99 10.37
CA ASN A 996 21.48 33.79 10.12
C ASN A 996 22.80 34.13 9.40
N ILE A 997 23.94 33.91 10.07
CA ILE A 997 25.23 34.47 9.65
C ILE A 997 25.73 33.94 8.30
N ASP A 998 25.44 32.69 7.97
CA ASP A 998 25.78 32.05 6.69
C ASP A 998 24.97 32.64 5.52
N MET A 999 23.67 32.90 5.73
CA MET A 999 22.81 33.58 4.76
C MET A 999 23.25 35.01 4.52
N LEU A 1000 23.73 35.70 5.57
CA LEU A 1000 24.28 37.05 5.45
C LEU A 1000 25.58 37.07 4.66
N ALA A 1001 26.48 36.12 4.90
CA ALA A 1001 27.70 35.97 4.11
C ALA A 1001 27.37 35.72 2.63
N ARG A 1002 26.42 34.83 2.35
CA ARG A 1002 25.95 34.57 0.98
C ARG A 1002 25.35 35.82 0.33
N ARG A 1003 24.49 36.55 1.04
CA ARG A 1003 23.86 37.76 0.52
C ARG A 1003 24.92 38.85 0.25
N TRP A 1004 25.85 39.04 1.16
CA TRP A 1004 26.99 39.94 0.99
C TRP A 1004 27.78 39.61 -0.29
N TYR A 1005 28.12 38.33 -0.49
CA TYR A 1005 28.83 37.90 -1.70
C TYR A 1005 28.00 38.09 -2.99
N LEU A 1006 26.71 37.73 -2.98
CA LEU A 1006 25.86 37.86 -4.17
C LEU A 1006 25.60 39.32 -4.56
N GLU A 1007 25.52 40.24 -3.60
CA GLU A 1007 25.26 41.66 -3.85
C GLU A 1007 26.51 42.42 -4.32
N ARG A 1008 27.71 41.98 -3.94
CA ARG A 1008 28.96 42.71 -4.23
C ARG A 1008 29.95 42.00 -5.14
N GLY A 1009 29.91 40.67 -5.19
CA GLY A 1009 30.92 39.86 -5.88
C GLY A 1009 32.29 39.90 -5.21
N LEU A 1010 33.26 39.25 -5.87
CA LEU A 1010 34.69 39.38 -5.60
C LEU A 1010 35.44 39.55 -6.93
N ASP A 1011 36.33 40.52 -7.00
CA ASP A 1011 37.30 40.78 -8.05
C ASP A 1011 38.63 40.14 -7.66
N MET A 1012 38.83 38.94 -8.20
CA MET A 1012 39.98 38.08 -7.91
C MET A 1012 41.33 38.68 -8.32
N ASN A 1013 41.35 39.84 -9.00
CA ASN A 1013 42.57 40.52 -9.41
C ASN A 1013 43.09 41.53 -8.37
N ARG A 1014 42.32 41.83 -7.32
CA ARG A 1014 42.69 42.81 -6.29
C ARG A 1014 43.87 42.32 -5.46
N ALA A 1015 44.84 43.21 -5.23
CA ALA A 1015 46.10 42.88 -4.55
C ALA A 1015 45.95 42.53 -3.06
N TYR A 1016 44.90 43.00 -2.38
CA TYR A 1016 44.71 42.76 -0.94
C TYR A 1016 43.31 42.28 -0.61
N ALA A 1017 43.21 41.43 0.42
CA ALA A 1017 41.95 40.99 0.97
C ALA A 1017 42.04 40.77 2.48
N VAL A 1018 40.91 41.03 3.15
CA VAL A 1018 40.61 40.58 4.51
C VAL A 1018 39.49 39.57 4.42
N SER A 1019 39.74 38.37 4.96
CA SER A 1019 38.74 37.32 5.10
C SER A 1019 38.39 37.13 6.57
N MET A 1020 37.09 37.14 6.89
CA MET A 1020 36.59 36.98 8.25
C MET A 1020 35.60 35.82 8.28
N VAL A 1021 35.87 34.84 9.15
CA VAL A 1021 34.96 33.70 9.38
C VAL A 1021 34.33 33.91 10.75
N ALA A 1022 33.03 34.25 10.78
CA ALA A 1022 32.32 34.60 12.00
C ALA A 1022 31.04 33.78 12.17
N GLY A 1023 30.70 33.43 13.40
CA GLY A 1023 29.52 32.64 13.76
C GLY A 1023 28.31 33.46 14.23
N SER A 1024 28.44 34.76 14.40
CA SER A 1024 27.32 35.66 14.71
C SER A 1024 27.55 37.06 14.17
N VAL A 1025 26.48 37.87 14.08
CA VAL A 1025 26.58 39.28 13.68
C VAL A 1025 27.43 40.08 14.67
N VAL A 1026 27.32 39.78 15.97
CA VAL A 1026 28.11 40.42 17.03
C VAL A 1026 29.60 40.10 16.88
N GLU A 1027 29.93 38.82 16.65
CA GLU A 1027 31.31 38.37 16.43
C GLU A 1027 31.91 38.99 15.16
N LEU A 1028 31.14 39.01 14.06
CA LEU A 1028 31.56 39.67 12.83
C LEU A 1028 31.79 41.16 13.01
N GLY A 1029 30.93 41.85 13.77
CA GLY A 1029 31.11 43.26 14.11
C GLY A 1029 32.43 43.52 14.85
N LYS A 1030 32.81 42.62 15.78
CA LYS A 1030 34.13 42.67 16.44
C LYS A 1030 35.26 42.44 15.45
N PHE A 1031 35.14 41.44 14.57
CA PHE A 1031 36.16 41.16 13.55
C PHE A 1031 36.33 42.30 12.55
N VAL A 1032 35.25 43.02 12.19
CA VAL A 1032 35.35 44.22 11.35
C VAL A 1032 36.18 45.31 12.04
N ALA A 1033 35.96 45.54 13.34
CA ALA A 1033 36.73 46.53 14.10
C ALA A 1033 38.21 46.12 14.26
N GLU A 1034 38.46 44.85 14.57
CA GLU A 1034 39.80 44.29 14.73
C GLU A 1034 40.58 44.27 13.41
N ALA A 1035 39.93 43.90 12.30
CA ALA A 1035 40.51 43.92 10.96
C ALA A 1035 40.98 45.32 10.55
N LYS A 1036 40.23 46.37 10.90
CA LYS A 1036 40.68 47.75 10.65
C LYS A 1036 41.96 48.08 11.41
N GLY A 1037 42.08 47.63 12.66
CA GLY A 1037 43.32 47.77 13.44
C GLY A 1037 44.49 47.04 12.76
N LEU A 1038 44.28 45.79 12.34
CA LEU A 1038 45.29 45.00 11.63
C LEU A 1038 45.76 45.65 10.32
N ILE A 1039 44.86 46.31 9.57
CA ILE A 1039 45.21 47.04 8.35
C ILE A 1039 46.00 48.32 8.66
N VAL A 1040 45.60 49.08 9.69
CA VAL A 1040 46.30 50.31 10.08
C VAL A 1040 47.71 50.01 10.57
N ASP A 1041 47.87 48.94 11.34
CA ASP A 1041 49.16 48.49 11.87
C ASP A 1041 49.95 47.61 10.88
N ASP A 1042 49.37 47.32 9.70
CA ASP A 1042 49.87 46.39 8.68
C ASP A 1042 50.37 45.05 9.28
N LYS A 1043 49.60 44.51 10.22
CA LYS A 1043 49.96 43.28 10.94
C LYS A 1043 49.29 42.07 10.31
N PRO A 1044 50.05 41.08 9.81
CA PRO A 1044 49.45 39.90 9.19
C PRO A 1044 48.70 39.08 10.24
N SER A 1045 47.61 38.46 9.80
CA SER A 1045 46.82 37.55 10.63
C SER A 1045 46.55 36.26 9.89
N SER A 1046 46.30 35.17 10.63
CA SER A 1046 45.90 33.87 10.10
C SER A 1046 44.78 33.29 10.95
N ILE A 1047 43.84 32.62 10.30
CA ILE A 1047 42.77 31.92 10.98
C ILE A 1047 43.35 30.62 11.56
N SER A 1048 43.56 30.59 12.87
CA SER A 1048 43.94 29.39 13.62
C SER A 1048 42.71 28.85 14.36
N GLY A 1049 41.96 27.95 13.71
CA GLY A 1049 40.70 27.40 14.23
C GLY A 1049 39.53 27.59 13.26
N MET A 1050 38.29 27.44 13.75
CA MET A 1050 37.08 27.49 12.91
C MET A 1050 36.62 28.92 12.55
N ARG A 1051 37.11 29.94 13.27
CA ARG A 1051 36.67 31.35 13.15
C ARG A 1051 37.85 32.30 13.33
N GLY A 1052 37.77 33.50 12.76
CA GLY A 1052 38.82 34.51 12.90
C GLY A 1052 39.03 35.36 11.65
N ILE A 1053 40.15 36.08 11.63
CA ILE A 1053 40.51 37.04 10.58
C ILE A 1053 41.79 36.59 9.87
N LYS A 1054 41.76 36.52 8.55
CA LYS A 1054 42.94 36.45 7.68
C LYS A 1054 43.13 37.80 7.04
N TYR A 1055 44.30 38.40 7.22
CA TYR A 1055 44.73 39.59 6.50
C TYR A 1055 46.13 39.36 5.94
N SER A 1056 46.30 39.71 4.67
CA SER A 1056 47.56 39.65 3.94
C SER A 1056 48.10 41.08 3.79
N THR A 1057 49.30 41.33 4.30
CA THR A 1057 49.90 42.67 4.39
C THR A 1057 50.44 43.16 3.05
N HIS A 1058 50.87 44.42 2.99
CA HIS A 1058 51.49 44.97 1.77
C HIS A 1058 52.72 44.20 1.28
N LEU A 1059 53.42 43.50 2.18
CA LEU A 1059 54.60 42.67 1.89
C LEU A 1059 54.25 41.33 1.22
N TYR A 1060 53.00 40.86 1.35
CA TYR A 1060 52.54 39.58 0.81
C TYR A 1060 51.13 39.73 0.21
N PRO A 1061 50.97 40.46 -0.91
CA PRO A 1061 49.67 40.63 -1.56
C PRO A 1061 49.08 39.28 -1.99
N VAL A 1062 47.75 39.21 -2.07
CA VAL A 1062 47.01 38.04 -2.53
C VAL A 1062 47.50 37.67 -3.94
N GLY A 1063 47.92 36.42 -4.14
CA GLY A 1063 48.46 35.96 -5.43
C GLY A 1063 49.94 36.23 -5.69
N SER A 1064 50.68 36.87 -4.76
CA SER A 1064 52.13 37.09 -4.89
C SER A 1064 52.98 35.82 -4.89
N GLN A 1065 52.43 34.69 -4.44
CA GLN A 1065 53.04 33.36 -4.49
C GLN A 1065 52.07 32.39 -5.16
N LYS A 1066 52.54 31.61 -6.15
CA LYS A 1066 51.83 30.41 -6.61
C LYS A 1066 51.93 29.37 -5.49
N GLY A 1067 50.95 29.35 -4.59
CA GLY A 1067 50.85 28.31 -3.58
C GLY A 1067 50.55 26.96 -4.24
N GLU A 1068 51.34 25.93 -3.93
CA GLU A 1068 50.99 24.56 -4.27
C GLU A 1068 50.01 24.03 -3.22
N ILE A 1069 48.89 23.45 -3.67
CA ILE A 1069 47.91 22.82 -2.79
C ILE A 1069 48.29 21.35 -2.66
N ALA A 1070 48.64 20.91 -1.44
CA ALA A 1070 48.80 19.51 -1.11
C ALA A 1070 47.54 18.99 -0.43
N PHE A 1071 46.86 18.02 -1.03
CA PHE A 1071 45.78 17.28 -0.38
C PHE A 1071 46.40 16.23 0.54
N VAL A 1072 46.39 16.49 1.85
CA VAL A 1072 46.90 15.56 2.86
C VAL A 1072 45.73 14.74 3.38
N TYR A 1073 45.72 13.45 3.05
CA TYR A 1073 44.74 12.49 3.57
C TYR A 1073 45.28 11.89 4.87
N PRO A 1074 44.65 12.16 6.03
CA PRO A 1074 45.12 11.62 7.29
C PRO A 1074 44.98 10.09 7.32
N GLY A 1075 45.95 9.41 7.93
CA GLY A 1075 45.91 7.96 8.16
C GLY A 1075 44.85 7.57 9.19
N SER A 1076 44.49 6.29 9.23
CA SER A 1076 43.37 5.70 9.99
C SER A 1076 43.44 5.81 11.54
N GLY A 1077 44.35 6.60 12.10
CA GLY A 1077 44.66 6.66 13.53
C GLY A 1077 44.39 8.00 14.23
N THR A 1078 43.71 8.96 13.59
CA THR A 1078 43.44 10.29 14.19
C THR A 1078 41.97 10.53 14.51
N GLY A 1079 41.24 9.47 14.89
CA GLY A 1079 39.88 9.56 15.44
C GLY A 1079 39.90 10.01 16.90
#